data_AF-A0A0A5HP74-F1
#
_entry.id   AF-A0A0A5HP74-F1
#
_cell.length_a   1.000
_cell.length_b   1.000
_cell.length_c   1.000
_cell.angle_alpha   90.00
_cell.angle_beta   90.00
_cell.angle_gamma   90.00
#
_symmetry.space_group_name_H-M   'P 1'
#
loop_
_entity.id
_entity.type
_entity.pdbx_description
1 polymer ?
#
loop_
_entity_poly.entity_id
_entity_poly.type
_entity_poly.pdbx_seq_one_letter_code
_entity_poly.pdbx_strand_id
1 'polypeptide(L)'
;MDSTSLAFHTLPQLEQKLESIPSVYQSPLIQLFSAQPKEEVSTFYTAIKQRWPNATVIGSSAVSTIEQGNINKGDSLLVLTQFEQATFTTASASFVASSRQASEQLYEGLSIGLDTKMIICFGDRMSSSDKALFSAFSHDTVPVVGGATVITTNGRWAFLDGEFHESSLVAVAINAPQLHVWQKSYNEWNPVGQTFIVTQAQGSRVLTLNDEPIGQIYRRYLADGNDFSPEMLHGFPMMKGEQKAQDIYTPVSLAEDLSIEFDKPLNIGDKVRFCYDHPELTIQQVQQGAYHLVNFQPDNIFIYNCTSRLDFIEGNSELLPLQSVADSFGFYCMGELFKEECTQSILHHSMTLVAMREGEATSAAPQPEFQLTSPVSPLFSMIRNSFIDLEIDNQLMQKKVDSQARALMTSYRTDRRTGLPNRAVLLEDIAGMELDDCLFNIKINNLTDINEKYGYSVGDNVLVLLTSFLKSQMAEFLPKETKLYAIGVGEWATIFSKTLAARDIREEFEAFIEKIESFDFNDLSFLDSTHLVISVTAGIAEKKEFLTCSADSLLFKTIEARRWATKNNRYLCDARDLVQQEHKRKESLERLSVANHAIIHQNVVPYGQPIYDAKTRDIVSYECLARLTHGDEVLPPGYFLPLVQGTRLYTKFSQQMIASSFAAMSSRHDHFTLNLSPQDILDDNTLALLEQHIIALKQPSRVGIEIVESEQISDFSQMIDVCNHFRKLGVKIIVDDFGSGYSNLDEIVQLQPDIIKLDGSLIRQIDHDKKQRKITSQLIRLCQVFEAKTVAEFIHNQAVCEIATEMGVDYLQGFYLGEPKPLD
;
A
#
# COMPACT_ATOMS: atom_id res chain seq x y z
N MET A 1 57.12 -20.23 -0.32
CA MET A 1 57.70 -19.78 -1.61
C MET A 1 58.86 -18.82 -1.39
N ASP A 2 59.91 -18.89 -2.22
CA ASP A 2 61.07 -17.96 -2.19
C ASP A 2 61.37 -17.41 -3.61
N SER A 3 61.68 -16.12 -3.71
CA SER A 3 61.94 -15.44 -4.98
C SER A 3 63.21 -14.60 -4.92
N THR A 4 64.00 -14.66 -5.99
CA THR A 4 65.24 -13.89 -6.13
C THR A 4 65.30 -13.24 -7.51
N SER A 5 65.59 -11.94 -7.57
CA SER A 5 65.79 -11.21 -8.82
C SER A 5 67.24 -10.86 -9.07
N LEU A 6 67.63 -10.81 -10.34
CA LEU A 6 68.93 -10.35 -10.81
C LEU A 6 68.74 -9.40 -12.01
N ALA A 7 69.04 -8.11 -11.86
CA ALA A 7 69.26 -7.22 -13.00
C ALA A 7 70.70 -7.37 -13.55
N PHE A 8 70.86 -7.47 -14.86
CA PHE A 8 72.17 -7.61 -15.52
C PHE A 8 72.12 -7.16 -16.97
N HIS A 9 73.26 -6.76 -17.52
CA HIS A 9 73.34 -6.32 -18.91
C HIS A 9 73.96 -7.38 -19.83
N THR A 10 74.93 -8.16 -19.32
CA THR A 10 75.78 -9.07 -20.11
C THR A 10 75.89 -10.46 -19.48
N LEU A 11 76.29 -11.46 -20.27
CA LEU A 11 76.46 -12.84 -19.80
C LEU A 11 77.45 -12.98 -18.63
N PRO A 12 78.65 -12.35 -18.63
CA PRO A 12 79.57 -12.47 -17.50
C PRO A 12 79.01 -11.92 -16.19
N GLN A 13 78.21 -10.84 -16.27
CA GLN A 13 77.52 -10.30 -15.09
C GLN A 13 76.46 -11.27 -14.57
N LEU A 14 75.73 -11.92 -15.48
CA LEU A 14 74.77 -12.96 -15.11
C LEU A 14 75.46 -14.13 -14.42
N GLU A 15 76.50 -14.70 -15.02
CA GLU A 15 77.26 -15.83 -14.45
C GLU A 15 77.77 -15.52 -13.05
N GLN A 16 78.38 -14.35 -12.86
CA GLN A 16 78.85 -13.90 -11.55
C GLN A 16 77.71 -13.82 -10.52
N LYS A 17 76.56 -13.28 -10.90
CA LYS A 17 75.40 -13.17 -10.01
C LYS A 17 74.76 -14.53 -9.71
N LEU A 18 74.75 -15.46 -10.68
CA LEU A 18 74.24 -16.82 -10.49
C LEU A 18 75.04 -17.60 -9.44
N GLU A 19 76.35 -17.34 -9.29
CA GLU A 19 77.19 -17.97 -8.26
C GLU A 19 76.77 -17.58 -6.83
N SER A 20 76.22 -16.38 -6.64
CA SER A 20 75.74 -15.92 -5.32
C SER A 20 74.42 -16.54 -4.88
N ILE A 21 73.71 -17.24 -5.77
CA ILE A 21 72.42 -17.87 -5.46
C ILE A 21 72.65 -19.29 -4.88
N PRO A 22 72.08 -19.60 -3.70
CA PRO A 22 72.16 -20.94 -3.11
C PRO A 22 71.67 -22.03 -4.06
N SER A 23 72.34 -23.19 -4.07
CA SER A 23 71.96 -24.35 -4.90
C SER A 23 70.70 -25.08 -4.43
N VAL A 24 69.90 -24.46 -3.56
CA VAL A 24 68.74 -25.07 -2.88
C VAL A 24 67.55 -25.21 -3.83
N TYR A 25 67.51 -24.42 -4.90
CA TYR A 25 66.47 -24.48 -5.92
C TYR A 25 66.59 -25.75 -6.79
N GLN A 26 65.52 -26.55 -6.83
CA GLN A 26 65.48 -27.82 -7.56
C GLN A 26 64.84 -27.70 -8.94
N SER A 27 63.70 -27.01 -9.02
CA SER A 27 62.91 -26.83 -10.24
C SER A 27 62.19 -25.48 -10.22
N PRO A 28 62.93 -24.36 -10.24
CA PRO A 28 62.32 -23.05 -10.15
C PRO A 28 61.61 -22.64 -11.45
N LEU A 29 60.61 -21.77 -11.33
CA LEU A 29 60.08 -21.00 -12.45
C LEU A 29 60.95 -19.76 -12.63
N ILE A 30 61.45 -19.55 -13.85
CA ILE A 30 62.31 -18.42 -14.17
C ILE A 30 61.61 -17.54 -15.20
N GLN A 31 61.43 -16.28 -14.86
CA GLN A 31 60.93 -15.25 -15.76
C GLN A 31 62.09 -14.38 -16.24
N LEU A 32 62.29 -14.31 -17.56
CA LEU A 32 63.40 -13.58 -18.18
C LEU A 32 62.87 -12.44 -19.07
N PHE A 33 63.18 -11.20 -18.70
CA PHE A 33 62.81 -10.00 -19.45
C PHE A 33 64.08 -9.31 -19.95
N SER A 34 64.16 -9.00 -21.24
CA SER A 34 65.40 -8.44 -21.80
C SER A 34 65.17 -7.56 -23.03
N ALA A 35 66.03 -6.54 -23.17
CA ALA A 35 66.15 -5.75 -24.40
C ALA A 35 67.20 -6.32 -25.37
N GLN A 36 67.92 -7.38 -24.97
CA GLN A 36 69.01 -7.97 -25.74
C GLN A 36 68.50 -8.78 -26.95
N PRO A 37 69.34 -8.95 -27.99
CA PRO A 37 69.00 -9.78 -29.14
C PRO A 37 68.83 -11.26 -28.74
N LYS A 38 68.05 -12.00 -29.54
CA LYS A 38 67.71 -13.41 -29.27
C LYS A 38 68.93 -14.31 -29.09
N GLU A 39 69.99 -14.04 -29.85
CA GLU A 39 71.25 -14.79 -29.79
C GLU A 39 71.88 -14.67 -28.39
N GLU A 40 71.89 -13.46 -27.82
CA GLU A 40 72.45 -13.22 -26.51
C GLU A 40 71.57 -13.79 -25.40
N VAL A 41 70.24 -13.63 -25.51
CA VAL A 41 69.27 -14.25 -24.59
C VAL A 41 69.38 -15.78 -24.58
N SER A 42 69.69 -16.40 -25.72
CA SER A 42 69.97 -17.84 -25.82
C SER A 42 71.20 -18.26 -24.98
N THR A 43 72.22 -17.40 -24.92
CA THR A 43 73.38 -17.64 -24.06
C THR A 43 73.02 -17.53 -22.58
N PHE A 44 72.17 -16.56 -22.21
CA PHE A 44 71.66 -16.43 -20.84
C PHE A 44 70.87 -17.68 -20.43
N TYR A 45 69.96 -18.14 -21.29
CA TYR A 45 69.21 -19.39 -21.07
C TYR A 45 70.14 -20.59 -20.87
N THR A 46 71.19 -20.70 -21.67
CA THR A 46 72.15 -21.81 -21.55
C THR A 46 72.85 -21.78 -20.19
N ALA A 47 73.31 -20.62 -19.71
CA ALA A 47 73.92 -20.49 -18.39
C ALA A 47 72.94 -20.82 -17.25
N ILE A 48 71.68 -20.39 -17.38
CA ILE A 48 70.60 -20.69 -16.42
C ILE A 48 70.35 -22.20 -16.35
N LYS A 49 70.19 -22.88 -17.49
CA LYS A 49 69.94 -24.33 -17.55
C LYS A 49 71.13 -25.17 -17.11
N GLN A 50 72.37 -24.68 -17.26
CA GLN A 50 73.55 -25.33 -16.68
C GLN A 50 73.47 -25.39 -15.15
N ARG A 51 72.95 -24.33 -14.52
CA ARG A 51 72.78 -24.27 -13.07
C ARG A 51 71.54 -25.02 -12.59
N TRP A 52 70.42 -24.87 -13.30
CA TRP A 52 69.13 -25.50 -12.99
C TRP A 52 68.54 -26.23 -14.21
N PRO A 53 68.94 -27.49 -14.46
CA PRO A 53 68.49 -28.25 -15.63
C PRO A 53 66.97 -28.47 -15.69
N ASN A 54 66.30 -28.48 -14.54
CA ASN A 54 64.86 -28.69 -14.42
C ASN A 54 64.05 -27.39 -14.29
N ALA A 55 64.68 -26.23 -14.43
CA ALA A 55 63.95 -24.97 -14.42
C ALA A 55 63.08 -24.82 -15.68
N THR A 56 61.86 -24.31 -15.49
CA THR A 56 60.99 -23.84 -16.57
C THR A 56 61.25 -22.36 -16.79
N VAL A 57 61.54 -21.95 -18.01
CA VAL A 57 61.91 -20.56 -18.34
C VAL A 57 60.88 -19.98 -19.30
N ILE A 58 60.25 -18.88 -18.91
CA ILE A 58 59.35 -18.10 -19.76
C ILE A 58 59.85 -16.64 -19.80
N GLY A 59 59.66 -15.94 -20.90
CA GLY A 59 60.17 -14.58 -21.04
C GLY A 59 59.56 -13.77 -22.16
N SER A 60 59.93 -12.50 -22.18
CA SER A 60 59.47 -11.54 -23.17
C SER A 60 60.53 -10.47 -23.42
N SER A 61 60.54 -9.92 -24.63
CA SER A 61 61.25 -8.69 -24.92
C SER A 61 60.66 -7.52 -24.11
N ALA A 62 61.52 -6.78 -23.40
CA ALA A 62 61.15 -5.68 -22.51
C ALA A 62 62.22 -4.58 -22.54
N VAL A 63 61.82 -3.31 -22.48
CA VAL A 63 62.75 -2.16 -22.44
C VAL A 63 63.00 -1.67 -21.02
N SER A 64 61.95 -1.62 -20.20
CA SER A 64 62.00 -1.19 -18.80
C SER A 64 61.52 -2.34 -17.92
N THR A 65 62.33 -2.72 -16.93
CA THR A 65 62.04 -3.79 -15.98
C THR A 65 61.86 -3.23 -14.57
N ILE A 66 61.16 -3.97 -13.72
CA ILE A 66 60.89 -3.61 -12.32
C ILE A 66 61.63 -4.60 -11.43
N GLU A 67 62.58 -4.10 -10.63
CA GLU A 67 63.34 -4.88 -9.66
C GLU A 67 63.22 -4.25 -8.28
N GLN A 68 62.54 -4.93 -7.36
CA GLN A 68 62.28 -4.47 -5.99
C GLN A 68 61.75 -3.03 -5.96
N GLY A 69 60.75 -2.74 -6.81
CA GLY A 69 60.12 -1.42 -6.93
C GLY A 69 60.96 -0.35 -7.65
N ASN A 70 62.15 -0.67 -8.15
CA ASN A 70 62.97 0.23 -8.96
C ASN A 70 62.77 -0.03 -10.45
N ILE A 71 62.79 1.03 -11.25
CA ILE A 71 62.64 0.96 -12.71
C ILE A 71 64.04 0.94 -13.33
N ASN A 72 64.41 -0.18 -13.95
CA ASN A 72 65.68 -0.35 -14.65
C ASN A 72 65.44 -0.25 -16.16
N LYS A 73 66.14 0.67 -16.85
CA LYS A 73 66.02 0.86 -18.31
C LYS A 73 67.19 0.19 -19.03
N GLY A 74 66.90 -0.72 -19.96
CA GLY A 74 67.88 -1.36 -20.83
C GLY A 74 68.62 -2.56 -20.23
N ASP A 75 68.41 -2.88 -18.96
CA ASP A 75 68.95 -4.08 -18.33
C ASP A 75 67.99 -5.27 -18.44
N SER A 76 68.56 -6.47 -18.53
CA SER A 76 67.82 -7.73 -18.44
C SER A 76 67.49 -8.02 -16.99
N LEU A 77 66.28 -8.51 -16.74
CA LEU A 77 65.84 -8.96 -15.43
C LEU A 77 65.55 -10.45 -15.48
N LEU A 78 66.19 -11.20 -14.58
CA LEU A 78 65.87 -12.59 -14.29
C LEU A 78 65.20 -12.64 -12.92
N VAL A 79 63.99 -13.19 -12.86
CA VAL A 79 63.29 -13.46 -11.61
C VAL A 79 63.12 -14.96 -11.45
N LEU A 80 63.75 -15.51 -10.42
CA LEU A 80 63.69 -16.93 -10.09
C LEU A 80 62.73 -17.11 -8.92
N THR A 81 61.74 -18.00 -9.08
CA THR A 81 60.75 -18.30 -8.03
C THR A 81 60.72 -19.80 -7.77
N GLN A 82 60.98 -20.19 -6.53
CA GLN A 82 60.86 -21.56 -6.06
C GLN A 82 59.62 -21.71 -5.18
N PHE A 83 58.75 -22.61 -5.60
CA PHE A 83 57.58 -23.03 -4.85
C PHE A 83 57.93 -24.26 -4.00
N GLU A 84 57.26 -24.44 -2.87
CA GLU A 84 57.39 -25.65 -2.04
C GLU A 84 56.75 -26.85 -2.75
N GLN A 85 55.57 -26.66 -3.34
CA GLN A 85 54.84 -27.70 -4.09
C GLN A 85 54.19 -27.12 -5.35
N ALA A 86 54.93 -27.05 -6.45
CA ALA A 86 54.39 -26.70 -7.76
C ALA A 86 54.91 -27.59 -8.88
N THR A 87 54.06 -27.80 -9.89
CA THR A 87 54.45 -28.33 -11.20
C THR A 87 54.00 -27.36 -12.30
N PHE A 88 54.72 -27.35 -13.41
CA PHE A 88 54.48 -26.42 -14.51
C PHE A 88 54.04 -27.17 -15.76
N THR A 89 52.97 -26.71 -16.39
CA THR A 89 52.60 -27.12 -17.75
C THR A 89 52.79 -25.93 -18.68
N THR A 90 53.36 -26.16 -19.86
CA THR A 90 53.71 -25.10 -20.79
C THR A 90 53.02 -25.32 -22.12
N ALA A 91 52.65 -24.22 -22.79
CA ALA A 91 52.00 -24.27 -24.09
C ALA A 91 52.37 -23.05 -24.94
N SER A 92 52.32 -23.23 -26.25
CA SER A 92 52.40 -22.12 -27.20
C SER A 92 51.30 -22.25 -28.25
N ALA A 93 50.78 -21.13 -28.73
CA ALA A 93 49.73 -21.09 -29.74
C ALA A 93 49.98 -19.96 -30.74
N SER A 94 49.91 -20.28 -32.03
CA SER A 94 50.20 -19.32 -33.10
C SER A 94 48.94 -18.61 -33.59
N PHE A 95 49.04 -17.32 -33.93
CA PHE A 95 47.93 -16.53 -34.49
C PHE A 95 47.63 -16.83 -35.97
N VAL A 96 48.29 -17.79 -36.59
CA VAL A 96 48.22 -18.06 -38.05
C VAL A 96 46.82 -18.38 -38.56
N ALA A 97 45.94 -18.97 -37.75
CA ALA A 97 44.59 -19.36 -38.19
C ALA A 97 43.48 -18.40 -37.71
N SER A 98 43.37 -18.16 -36.40
CA SER A 98 42.49 -17.15 -35.78
C SER A 98 42.79 -17.01 -34.29
N SER A 99 42.46 -15.86 -33.69
CA SER A 99 42.65 -15.62 -32.24
C SER A 99 41.84 -16.57 -31.35
N ARG A 100 40.67 -17.01 -31.82
CA ARG A 100 39.83 -18.00 -31.12
C ARG A 100 40.51 -19.37 -31.06
N GLN A 101 41.01 -19.85 -32.21
CA GLN A 101 41.71 -21.13 -32.26
C GLN A 101 43.02 -21.10 -31.49
N ALA A 102 43.75 -19.98 -31.52
CA ALA A 102 44.93 -19.80 -30.67
C ALA A 102 44.56 -19.87 -29.18
N SER A 103 43.41 -19.29 -28.78
CA SER A 103 42.91 -19.41 -27.41
C SER A 103 42.56 -20.84 -27.03
N GLU A 104 41.89 -21.60 -27.90
CA GLU A 104 41.51 -23.00 -27.66
C GLU A 104 42.76 -23.91 -27.59
N GLN A 105 43.70 -23.74 -28.53
CA GLN A 105 44.97 -24.47 -28.54
C GLN A 105 45.79 -24.23 -27.27
N LEU A 106 45.88 -22.97 -26.82
CA LEU A 106 46.60 -22.63 -25.59
C LEU A 106 45.93 -23.27 -24.37
N TYR A 107 44.60 -23.20 -24.31
CA TYR A 107 43.82 -23.77 -23.22
C TYR A 107 44.00 -25.30 -23.11
N GLU A 108 43.87 -26.01 -24.23
CA GLU A 108 44.06 -27.47 -24.29
C GLU A 108 45.50 -27.87 -23.95
N GLY A 109 46.49 -27.14 -24.48
CA GLY A 109 47.91 -27.42 -24.26
C GLY A 109 48.35 -27.25 -22.80
N LEU A 110 47.75 -26.32 -22.07
CA LEU A 110 48.09 -26.09 -20.65
C LEU A 110 47.53 -27.15 -19.70
N SER A 111 46.58 -27.99 -20.15
CA SER A 111 45.96 -29.05 -19.33
C SER A 111 45.45 -28.53 -17.98
N ILE A 112 44.67 -27.44 -18.00
CA ILE A 112 44.16 -26.76 -16.80
C ILE A 112 43.32 -27.73 -15.96
N GLY A 113 43.63 -27.83 -14.67
CA GLY A 113 42.96 -28.71 -13.72
C GLY A 113 42.67 -28.03 -12.37
N LEU A 114 42.20 -28.80 -11.39
CA LEU A 114 41.80 -28.29 -10.06
C LEU A 114 42.96 -27.64 -9.28
N ASP A 115 44.18 -28.09 -9.55
CA ASP A 115 45.40 -27.60 -8.90
C ASP A 115 46.02 -26.40 -9.62
N THR A 116 45.54 -26.04 -10.82
CA THR A 116 46.01 -24.87 -11.54
C THR A 116 45.51 -23.60 -10.86
N LYS A 117 46.43 -22.76 -10.39
CA LYS A 117 46.08 -21.51 -9.67
C LYS A 117 46.34 -20.24 -10.45
N MET A 118 47.23 -20.28 -11.43
CA MET A 118 47.58 -19.14 -12.26
C MET A 118 48.20 -19.58 -13.58
N ILE A 119 48.03 -18.77 -14.61
CA ILE A 119 48.71 -18.93 -15.90
C ILE A 119 49.46 -17.64 -16.21
N ILE A 120 50.77 -17.72 -16.44
CA ILE A 120 51.58 -16.61 -16.95
C ILE A 120 51.61 -16.71 -18.47
N CYS A 121 51.28 -15.64 -19.18
CA CYS A 121 51.21 -15.62 -20.63
C CYS A 121 51.85 -14.36 -21.21
N PHE A 122 52.68 -14.54 -22.24
CA PHE A 122 53.23 -13.46 -23.05
C PHE A 122 52.85 -13.64 -24.51
N GLY A 123 52.46 -12.55 -25.16
CA GLY A 123 51.92 -12.58 -26.52
C GLY A 123 52.52 -11.53 -27.43
N ASP A 124 52.78 -11.89 -28.68
CA ASP A 124 53.12 -10.92 -29.72
C ASP A 124 51.83 -10.32 -30.33
N ARG A 125 51.76 -8.99 -30.51
CA ARG A 125 50.62 -8.29 -31.17
C ARG A 125 49.23 -8.58 -30.56
N MET A 126 49.10 -8.55 -29.24
CA MET A 126 47.78 -8.59 -28.60
C MET A 126 47.03 -7.25 -28.76
N SER A 127 45.71 -7.29 -29.00
CA SER A 127 44.84 -6.10 -29.11
C SER A 127 43.66 -6.19 -28.17
N SER A 128 43.33 -5.11 -27.45
CA SER A 128 42.13 -5.03 -26.60
C SER A 128 40.81 -5.14 -27.37
N SER A 129 40.84 -4.83 -28.67
CA SER A 129 39.67 -4.97 -29.54
C SER A 129 39.34 -6.43 -29.88
N ASP A 130 40.30 -7.35 -29.70
CA ASP A 130 40.17 -8.75 -30.06
C ASP A 130 39.58 -9.58 -28.90
N LYS A 131 38.26 -9.51 -28.75
CA LYS A 131 37.52 -10.24 -27.71
C LYS A 131 37.60 -11.77 -27.83
N ALA A 132 38.07 -12.31 -28.96
CA ALA A 132 38.21 -13.76 -29.14
C ALA A 132 39.48 -14.30 -28.49
N LEU A 133 40.49 -13.44 -28.34
CA LEU A 133 41.77 -13.72 -27.71
C LEU A 133 41.54 -13.94 -26.20
N PHE A 134 41.74 -15.17 -25.72
CA PHE A 134 41.41 -15.69 -24.38
C PHE A 134 39.95 -16.09 -24.10
N SER A 135 39.09 -16.16 -25.11
CA SER A 135 37.69 -16.61 -24.92
C SER A 135 37.54 -18.03 -24.36
N ALA A 136 38.51 -18.92 -24.59
CA ALA A 136 38.49 -20.28 -24.01
C ALA A 136 38.64 -20.26 -22.48
N PHE A 137 39.31 -19.24 -21.94
CA PHE A 137 39.57 -19.10 -20.50
C PHE A 137 38.42 -18.43 -19.73
N SER A 138 37.32 -18.06 -20.41
CA SER A 138 36.19 -17.38 -19.79
C SER A 138 35.32 -18.27 -18.88
N HIS A 139 35.50 -19.59 -18.93
CA HIS A 139 34.68 -20.54 -18.15
C HIS A 139 35.33 -20.95 -16.83
N ASP A 140 36.63 -20.71 -16.66
CA ASP A 140 37.37 -21.06 -15.45
C ASP A 140 37.60 -19.87 -14.54
N THR A 141 37.93 -20.15 -13.28
CA THR A 141 38.32 -19.12 -12.30
C THR A 141 39.81 -18.80 -12.33
N VAL A 142 40.61 -19.55 -13.09
CA VAL A 142 42.07 -19.38 -13.15
C VAL A 142 42.41 -18.08 -13.90
N PRO A 143 43.20 -17.16 -13.30
CA PRO A 143 43.64 -15.94 -13.95
C PRO A 143 44.77 -16.21 -14.94
N VAL A 144 44.66 -15.60 -16.13
CA VAL A 144 45.77 -15.46 -17.07
C VAL A 144 46.39 -14.07 -16.87
N VAL A 145 47.67 -14.03 -16.57
CA VAL A 145 48.40 -12.80 -16.20
C VAL A 145 49.61 -12.62 -17.11
N GLY A 146 50.08 -11.40 -17.26
CA GLY A 146 51.18 -11.06 -18.16
C GLY A 146 50.82 -9.90 -19.08
N GLY A 147 51.39 -9.90 -20.28
CA GLY A 147 51.20 -8.80 -21.22
C GLY A 147 51.85 -9.04 -22.57
N ALA A 148 51.70 -8.06 -23.46
CA ALA A 148 52.28 -8.17 -24.80
C ALA A 148 53.77 -7.86 -24.81
N THR A 149 54.47 -8.54 -25.70
CA THR A 149 55.89 -8.33 -25.96
C THR A 149 56.15 -6.90 -26.48
N VAL A 150 57.22 -6.27 -26.00
CA VAL A 150 57.56 -4.88 -26.36
C VAL A 150 58.53 -4.87 -27.54
N ILE A 151 58.37 -3.91 -28.46
CA ILE A 151 59.36 -3.69 -29.53
C ILE A 151 60.60 -3.05 -28.90
N THR A 152 61.74 -3.72 -29.05
CA THR A 152 63.06 -3.20 -28.66
C THR A 152 63.85 -2.84 -29.91
N THR A 153 65.00 -2.18 -29.75
CA THR A 153 65.94 -1.93 -30.85
C THR A 153 66.46 -3.24 -31.48
N ASN A 154 66.41 -4.34 -30.74
CA ASN A 154 66.91 -5.66 -31.13
C ASN A 154 65.80 -6.63 -31.52
N GLY A 155 64.58 -6.12 -31.76
CA GLY A 155 63.42 -6.89 -32.18
C GLY A 155 62.41 -7.13 -31.07
N ARG A 156 61.48 -8.05 -31.33
CA ARG A 156 60.36 -8.39 -30.46
C ARG A 156 60.22 -9.90 -30.40
N TRP A 157 60.00 -10.45 -29.22
CA TRP A 157 59.88 -11.90 -29.05
C TRP A 157 59.22 -12.29 -27.74
N ALA A 158 58.52 -13.42 -27.76
CA ALA A 158 58.19 -14.18 -26.57
C ALA A 158 59.11 -15.41 -26.49
N PHE A 159 59.44 -15.86 -25.29
CA PHE A 159 60.40 -16.93 -25.05
C PHE A 159 59.83 -18.01 -24.15
N LEU A 160 60.02 -19.28 -24.52
CA LEU A 160 59.61 -20.43 -23.71
C LEU A 160 60.64 -21.56 -23.86
N ASP A 161 61.28 -21.94 -22.76
CA ASP A 161 62.19 -23.08 -22.62
C ASP A 161 63.25 -23.27 -23.73
N GLY A 162 63.76 -22.17 -24.29
CA GLY A 162 64.81 -22.19 -25.32
C GLY A 162 64.31 -21.83 -26.72
N GLU A 163 63.00 -21.74 -26.92
CA GLU A 163 62.38 -21.39 -28.19
C GLU A 163 61.88 -19.95 -28.19
N PHE A 164 62.12 -19.24 -29.30
CA PHE A 164 61.59 -17.91 -29.53
C PHE A 164 60.35 -17.99 -30.40
N HIS A 165 59.26 -17.39 -29.92
CA HIS A 165 57.99 -17.37 -30.61
C HIS A 165 57.68 -15.95 -31.09
N GLU A 166 57.29 -15.85 -32.36
CA GLU A 166 56.77 -14.64 -32.99
C GLU A 166 55.33 -14.88 -33.43
N SER A 167 54.50 -13.83 -33.43
CA SER A 167 53.08 -13.91 -33.78
C SER A 167 52.36 -15.09 -33.10
N SER A 168 52.65 -15.28 -31.80
CA SER A 168 52.16 -16.39 -30.99
C SER A 168 51.97 -15.96 -29.53
N LEU A 169 51.22 -16.75 -28.77
CA LEU A 169 51.17 -16.76 -27.31
C LEU A 169 52.10 -17.86 -26.79
N VAL A 170 52.79 -17.58 -25.70
CA VAL A 170 53.47 -18.59 -24.87
C VAL A 170 52.94 -18.48 -23.45
N ALA A 171 52.69 -19.61 -22.80
CA ALA A 171 52.16 -19.62 -21.47
C ALA A 171 52.72 -20.76 -20.60
N VAL A 172 52.75 -20.51 -19.30
CA VAL A 172 53.05 -21.49 -18.25
C VAL A 172 51.91 -21.49 -17.24
N ALA A 173 51.27 -22.64 -17.04
CA ALA A 173 50.31 -22.84 -15.95
C ALA A 173 51.05 -23.34 -14.70
N ILE A 174 50.70 -22.77 -13.55
CA ILE A 174 51.26 -23.11 -12.26
C ILE A 174 50.25 -23.98 -11.51
N ASN A 175 50.60 -25.26 -11.36
CA ASN A 175 49.79 -26.26 -10.67
C ASN A 175 50.34 -26.44 -9.25
N ALA A 176 49.72 -25.75 -8.30
CA ALA A 176 50.19 -25.65 -6.92
C ALA A 176 48.99 -25.56 -5.96
N PRO A 177 48.56 -26.66 -5.31
CA PRO A 177 47.31 -26.70 -4.54
C PRO A 177 47.22 -25.67 -3.41
N GLN A 178 48.36 -25.34 -2.79
CA GLN A 178 48.49 -24.40 -1.67
C GLN A 178 48.84 -22.97 -2.09
N LEU A 179 48.88 -22.69 -3.41
CA LEU A 179 49.16 -21.35 -3.92
C LEU A 179 47.87 -20.51 -3.91
N HIS A 180 47.92 -19.40 -3.21
CA HIS A 180 46.91 -18.36 -3.22
C HIS A 180 47.38 -17.25 -4.16
N VAL A 181 46.45 -16.75 -4.99
CA VAL A 181 46.72 -15.71 -5.99
C VAL A 181 45.73 -14.59 -5.79
N TRP A 182 46.25 -13.38 -5.69
CA TRP A 182 45.46 -12.15 -5.68
C TRP A 182 45.88 -11.27 -6.83
N GLN A 183 44.93 -10.69 -7.55
CA GLN A 183 45.21 -9.79 -8.67
C GLN A 183 44.40 -8.51 -8.52
N LYS A 184 44.95 -7.42 -9.06
CA LYS A 184 44.27 -6.13 -9.13
C LYS A 184 44.77 -5.34 -10.33
N SER A 185 43.89 -4.57 -10.94
CA SER A 185 44.26 -3.54 -11.91
C SER A 185 43.99 -2.15 -11.36
N TYR A 186 44.80 -1.18 -11.79
CA TYR A 186 44.58 0.24 -11.60
C TYR A 186 44.49 0.92 -12.96
N ASN A 187 43.41 1.68 -13.18
CA ASN A 187 43.15 2.44 -14.39
C ASN A 187 43.26 3.93 -14.09
N GLU A 188 43.71 4.71 -15.07
CA GLU A 188 44.04 6.13 -14.92
C GLU A 188 42.81 7.06 -14.98
N TRP A 189 41.78 6.68 -15.74
CA TRP A 189 40.61 7.53 -15.98
C TRP A 189 39.59 7.43 -14.86
N ASN A 190 39.44 8.52 -14.10
CA ASN A 190 38.54 8.61 -12.96
C ASN A 190 37.30 9.45 -13.31
N PRO A 191 36.07 8.92 -13.20
CA PRO A 191 34.86 9.71 -13.44
C PRO A 191 34.60 10.69 -12.28
N VAL A 192 34.15 11.90 -12.62
CA VAL A 192 33.92 13.01 -11.67
C VAL A 192 32.72 13.85 -12.10
N GLY A 193 32.09 14.55 -11.16
CA GLY A 193 30.91 15.37 -11.46
C GLY A 193 29.64 14.56 -11.57
N GLN A 194 28.58 15.14 -12.12
CA GLN A 194 27.31 14.42 -12.37
C GLN A 194 27.34 13.66 -13.70
N THR A 195 26.36 12.77 -13.90
CA THR A 195 26.13 12.15 -15.21
C THR A 195 25.27 13.07 -16.06
N PHE A 196 25.71 13.30 -17.29
CA PHE A 196 25.02 14.08 -18.30
C PHE A 196 24.43 13.18 -19.38
N ILE A 197 23.32 13.62 -19.98
CA ILE A 197 22.70 12.96 -21.13
C ILE A 197 22.95 13.81 -22.37
N VAL A 198 23.46 13.21 -23.43
CA VAL A 198 23.61 13.88 -24.72
C VAL A 198 22.21 14.17 -25.29
N THR A 199 21.84 15.44 -25.35
CA THR A 199 20.52 15.89 -25.84
C THR A 199 20.55 16.33 -27.29
N GLN A 200 21.68 16.87 -27.77
CA GLN A 200 21.89 17.22 -29.18
C GLN A 200 23.34 16.96 -29.63
N ALA A 201 23.52 16.22 -30.72
CA ALA A 201 24.80 15.95 -31.35
C ALA A 201 24.67 15.83 -32.88
N GLN A 202 25.76 16.12 -33.59
CA GLN A 202 25.91 15.97 -35.05
C GLN A 202 27.24 15.27 -35.35
N GLY A 203 27.22 13.95 -35.55
CA GLY A 203 28.44 13.16 -35.71
C GLY A 203 29.29 13.14 -34.44
N SER A 204 30.54 13.58 -34.53
CA SER A 204 31.47 13.77 -33.40
C SER A 204 31.32 15.09 -32.66
N ARG A 205 30.46 15.99 -33.15
CA ARG A 205 30.19 17.29 -32.52
C ARG A 205 29.02 17.21 -31.56
N VAL A 206 29.24 17.52 -30.29
CA VAL A 206 28.18 17.59 -29.28
C VAL A 206 27.81 19.06 -29.04
N LEU A 207 26.51 19.36 -29.11
CA LEU A 207 25.99 20.72 -28.94
C LEU A 207 25.47 20.93 -27.52
N THR A 208 24.66 20.00 -27.01
CA THR A 208 24.04 20.11 -25.69
C THR A 208 24.09 18.82 -24.90
N LEU A 209 24.22 18.98 -23.58
CA LEU A 209 24.10 17.94 -22.57
C LEU A 209 23.02 18.39 -21.57
N ASN A 210 22.04 17.53 -21.24
CA ASN A 210 20.89 17.89 -20.39
C ASN A 210 20.18 19.20 -20.84
N ASP A 211 20.07 19.41 -22.15
CA ASP A 211 19.52 20.63 -22.79
C ASP A 211 20.31 21.94 -22.52
N GLU A 212 21.49 21.85 -21.91
CA GLU A 212 22.43 22.95 -21.69
C GLU A 212 23.58 22.89 -22.70
N PRO A 213 24.04 24.01 -23.28
CA PRO A 213 25.19 24.02 -24.20
C PRO A 213 26.44 23.43 -23.55
N ILE A 214 27.10 22.47 -24.22
CA ILE A 214 28.20 21.71 -23.63
C ILE A 214 29.37 22.61 -23.18
N GLY A 215 29.70 23.65 -23.94
CA GLY A 215 30.77 24.57 -23.53
C GLY A 215 30.41 25.43 -22.32
N GLN A 216 29.12 25.69 -22.03
CA GLN A 216 28.73 26.34 -20.77
C GLN A 216 28.93 25.41 -19.57
N ILE A 217 28.68 24.11 -19.76
CA ILE A 217 28.95 23.08 -18.75
C ILE A 217 30.46 23.03 -18.49
N TYR A 218 31.31 22.91 -19.52
CA TYR A 218 32.76 22.94 -19.33
C TYR A 218 33.23 24.23 -18.66
N ARG A 219 32.65 25.38 -19.01
CA ARG A 219 32.95 26.68 -18.37
C ARG A 219 32.64 26.66 -16.87
N ARG A 220 31.47 26.14 -16.49
CA ARG A 220 31.03 26.02 -15.10
C ARG A 220 31.94 25.07 -14.32
N TYR A 221 32.24 23.90 -14.86
CA TYR A 221 32.96 22.86 -14.13
C TYR A 221 34.48 23.05 -14.10
N LEU A 222 35.10 23.46 -15.20
CA LEU A 222 36.57 23.57 -15.30
C LEU A 222 37.11 24.93 -14.89
N ALA A 223 36.32 26.00 -15.02
CA ALA A 223 36.81 27.37 -14.85
C ALA A 223 35.92 28.24 -13.95
N ASP A 224 35.03 27.62 -13.15
CA ASP A 224 34.15 28.33 -12.21
C ASP A 224 33.32 29.44 -12.88
N GLY A 225 32.90 29.21 -14.12
CA GLY A 225 32.14 30.18 -14.92
C GLY A 225 32.99 31.21 -15.67
N ASN A 226 34.32 31.20 -15.52
CA ASN A 226 35.25 31.99 -16.34
C ASN A 226 35.60 31.26 -17.65
N ASP A 227 36.19 31.96 -18.62
CA ASP A 227 36.69 31.31 -19.83
C ASP A 227 37.77 30.27 -19.54
N PHE A 228 37.77 29.19 -20.34
CA PHE A 228 38.73 28.10 -20.25
C PHE A 228 39.49 27.96 -21.57
N SER A 229 40.78 27.59 -21.50
CA SER A 229 41.57 27.33 -22.70
C SER A 229 41.22 25.96 -23.30
N PRO A 230 41.35 25.78 -24.62
CA PRO A 230 41.21 24.49 -25.27
C PRO A 230 42.15 23.41 -24.71
N GLU A 231 43.32 23.78 -24.17
CA GLU A 231 44.23 22.80 -23.57
C GLU A 231 43.62 22.13 -22.32
N MET A 232 42.78 22.84 -21.57
CA MET A 232 42.09 22.27 -20.40
C MET A 232 41.05 21.21 -20.79
N LEU A 233 40.52 21.24 -22.01
CA LEU A 233 39.57 20.23 -22.49
C LEU A 233 40.22 18.84 -22.54
N HIS A 234 41.50 18.75 -22.92
CA HIS A 234 42.21 17.47 -23.01
C HIS A 234 42.43 16.81 -21.66
N GLY A 235 42.53 17.58 -20.58
CA GLY A 235 42.66 17.06 -19.22
C GLY A 235 41.36 16.50 -18.64
N PHE A 236 40.21 16.83 -19.25
CA PHE A 236 38.89 16.46 -18.76
C PHE A 236 37.97 15.88 -19.84
N PRO A 237 38.33 14.73 -20.44
CA PRO A 237 37.50 14.07 -21.43
C PRO A 237 36.18 13.54 -20.87
N MET A 238 35.29 13.10 -21.76
CA MET A 238 34.01 12.49 -21.37
C MET A 238 34.13 10.96 -21.38
N MET A 239 33.63 10.32 -20.33
CA MET A 239 33.54 8.87 -20.20
C MET A 239 32.11 8.42 -20.46
N LYS A 240 31.92 7.39 -21.29
CA LYS A 240 30.64 6.70 -21.50
C LYS A 240 30.75 5.27 -20.97
N GLY A 241 29.72 4.83 -20.24
CA GLY A 241 29.63 3.50 -19.64
C GLY A 241 30.01 3.47 -18.16
N GLU A 242 29.58 2.43 -17.45
CA GLU A 242 29.91 2.19 -16.03
C GLU A 242 30.86 1.01 -15.91
N GLN A 243 31.99 1.22 -15.20
CA GLN A 243 33.02 0.29 -14.69
C GLN A 243 33.59 -0.82 -15.61
N LYS A 244 32.80 -1.51 -16.44
CA LYS A 244 33.18 -2.73 -17.20
C LYS A 244 33.49 -2.52 -18.69
N ALA A 245 33.19 -1.33 -19.25
CA ALA A 245 33.58 -0.93 -20.61
C ALA A 245 33.62 0.61 -20.69
N GLN A 246 34.73 1.20 -20.28
CA GLN A 246 34.90 2.65 -20.26
C GLN A 246 35.40 3.12 -21.62
N ASP A 247 34.50 3.73 -22.40
CA ASP A 247 34.91 4.46 -23.60
C ASP A 247 35.20 5.91 -23.22
N ILE A 248 36.46 6.32 -23.36
CA ILE A 248 36.89 7.70 -23.20
C ILE A 248 36.73 8.42 -24.53
N TYR A 249 36.12 9.61 -24.49
CA TYR A 249 35.87 10.51 -25.61
C TYR A 249 36.65 11.78 -25.36
N THR A 250 37.67 11.99 -26.17
CA THR A 250 38.63 13.08 -25.98
C THR A 250 38.21 14.29 -26.80
N PRO A 251 38.07 15.48 -26.21
CA PRO A 251 37.82 16.70 -26.96
C PRO A 251 38.95 16.98 -27.95
N VAL A 252 38.59 17.32 -29.18
CA VAL A 252 39.51 17.66 -30.28
C VAL A 252 39.52 19.16 -30.51
N SER A 253 38.35 19.81 -30.49
CA SER A 253 38.24 21.26 -30.69
C SER A 253 36.97 21.85 -30.07
N LEU A 254 37.03 23.15 -29.77
CA LEU A 254 35.91 23.96 -29.31
C LEU A 254 35.49 24.89 -30.46
N ALA A 255 34.21 24.87 -30.83
CA ALA A 255 33.67 25.76 -31.86
C ALA A 255 33.18 27.10 -31.27
N GLU A 256 32.98 28.11 -32.12
CA GLU A 256 32.54 29.46 -31.73
C GLU A 256 31.16 29.48 -31.02
N ASP A 257 30.30 28.51 -31.34
CA ASP A 257 28.98 28.32 -30.70
C ASP A 257 29.05 27.55 -29.37
N LEU A 258 30.26 27.30 -28.85
CA LEU A 258 30.54 26.52 -27.63
C LEU A 258 30.19 25.03 -27.72
N SER A 259 29.98 24.49 -28.92
CA SER A 259 29.93 23.05 -29.13
C SER A 259 31.35 22.44 -29.20
N ILE A 260 31.48 21.18 -28.83
CA ILE A 260 32.77 20.48 -28.72
C ILE A 260 32.81 19.31 -29.69
N GLU A 261 33.88 19.23 -30.48
CA GLU A 261 34.21 18.08 -31.34
C GLU A 261 34.98 17.05 -30.53
N PHE A 262 34.61 15.76 -30.60
CA PHE A 262 35.31 14.65 -29.97
C PHE A 262 36.03 13.77 -31.00
N ASP A 263 36.96 12.94 -30.54
CA ASP A 263 37.73 12.00 -31.36
C ASP A 263 36.87 10.89 -32.01
N LYS A 264 35.72 10.60 -31.42
CA LYS A 264 34.72 9.63 -31.90
C LYS A 264 33.28 10.08 -31.56
N PRO A 265 32.24 9.59 -32.28
CA PRO A 265 30.87 10.10 -32.14
C PRO A 265 30.16 9.71 -30.84
N LEU A 266 29.50 10.70 -30.22
CA LEU A 266 28.56 10.55 -29.10
C LEU A 266 27.12 10.69 -29.62
N ASN A 267 26.28 9.69 -29.34
CA ASN A 267 24.90 9.65 -29.84
C ASN A 267 23.93 10.30 -28.85
N ILE A 268 22.82 10.84 -29.38
CA ILE A 268 21.72 11.35 -28.55
C ILE A 268 21.20 10.23 -27.62
N GLY A 269 21.05 10.55 -26.34
CA GLY A 269 20.67 9.61 -25.28
C GLY A 269 21.85 8.94 -24.57
N ASP A 270 23.08 9.09 -25.08
CA ASP A 270 24.26 8.58 -24.40
C ASP A 270 24.44 9.27 -23.04
N LYS A 271 24.72 8.46 -22.02
CA LYS A 271 25.06 8.93 -20.68
C LYS A 271 26.57 9.06 -20.57
N VAL A 272 27.02 10.27 -20.29
CA VAL A 272 28.45 10.62 -20.20
C VAL A 272 28.76 11.34 -18.91
N ARG A 273 30.00 11.27 -18.46
CA ARG A 273 30.50 11.94 -17.27
C ARG A 273 31.87 12.50 -17.53
N PHE A 274 32.23 13.62 -16.91
CA PHE A 274 33.63 14.05 -16.96
C PHE A 274 34.51 12.96 -16.38
N CYS A 275 35.66 12.76 -16.98
CA CYS A 275 36.72 11.97 -16.41
C CYS A 275 38.03 12.72 -16.55
N TYR A 276 39.00 12.34 -15.75
CA TYR A 276 40.32 12.94 -15.75
C TYR A 276 41.33 11.89 -15.35
N ASP A 277 42.56 12.15 -15.72
CA ASP A 277 43.73 11.39 -15.31
C ASP A 277 44.58 12.28 -14.40
N HIS A 278 44.78 11.87 -13.16
CA HIS A 278 45.65 12.57 -12.21
C HIS A 278 46.55 11.58 -11.48
N PRO A 279 47.88 11.66 -11.64
CA PRO A 279 48.83 10.73 -11.03
C PRO A 279 48.64 10.51 -9.53
N GLU A 280 48.32 11.57 -8.76
CA GLU A 280 48.15 11.47 -7.31
C GLU A 280 46.99 10.57 -6.86
N LEU A 281 45.91 10.48 -7.64
CA LEU A 281 44.79 9.61 -7.28
C LEU A 281 45.06 8.17 -7.62
N THR A 282 45.78 7.92 -8.71
CA THR A 282 46.29 6.58 -9.00
C THR A 282 47.23 6.14 -7.88
N ILE A 283 48.12 7.01 -7.40
CA ILE A 283 48.97 6.74 -6.23
C ILE A 283 48.12 6.42 -4.99
N GLN A 284 47.03 7.15 -4.73
CA GLN A 284 46.12 6.84 -3.61
C GLN A 284 45.44 5.47 -3.77
N GLN A 285 44.98 5.11 -4.97
CA GLN A 285 44.39 3.80 -5.22
C GLN A 285 45.41 2.68 -5.01
N VAL A 286 46.65 2.88 -5.46
CA VAL A 286 47.75 1.92 -5.26
C VAL A 286 48.10 1.80 -3.78
N GLN A 287 48.11 2.91 -3.02
CA GLN A 287 48.28 2.89 -1.56
C GLN A 287 47.17 2.09 -0.88
N GLN A 288 45.90 2.29 -1.27
CA GLN A 288 44.78 1.50 -0.75
C GLN A 288 44.92 0.00 -1.08
N GLY A 289 45.32 -0.34 -2.30
CA GLY A 289 45.56 -1.73 -2.65
C GLY A 289 46.75 -2.34 -1.90
N ALA A 290 47.79 -1.56 -1.59
CA ALA A 290 48.87 -1.98 -0.71
C ALA A 290 48.33 -2.35 0.69
N TYR A 291 47.38 -1.59 1.26
CA TYR A 291 46.72 -1.99 2.52
C TYR A 291 45.97 -3.34 2.41
N HIS A 292 45.32 -3.63 1.28
CA HIS A 292 44.70 -4.93 1.06
C HIS A 292 45.73 -6.05 0.94
N LEU A 293 46.86 -5.79 0.28
CA LEU A 293 47.97 -6.72 0.16
C LEU A 293 48.60 -7.06 1.52
N VAL A 294 48.67 -6.11 2.46
CA VAL A 294 49.13 -6.39 3.83
C VAL A 294 48.30 -7.49 4.50
N ASN A 295 46.98 -7.54 4.26
CA ASN A 295 46.12 -8.62 4.77
C ASN A 295 46.30 -9.92 3.98
N PHE A 296 46.58 -9.83 2.68
CA PHE A 296 46.87 -11.00 1.85
C PHE A 296 48.20 -11.66 2.23
N GLN A 297 49.19 -10.88 2.69
CA GLN A 297 50.55 -11.32 3.04
C GLN A 297 51.24 -12.06 1.89
N PRO A 298 51.47 -11.38 0.75
CA PRO A 298 52.17 -12.00 -0.36
C PRO A 298 53.62 -12.32 0.02
N ASP A 299 54.11 -13.46 -0.49
CA ASP A 299 55.53 -13.77 -0.53
C ASP A 299 56.22 -12.91 -1.61
N ASN A 300 55.54 -12.64 -2.73
CA ASN A 300 56.02 -11.76 -3.80
C ASN A 300 54.88 -11.08 -4.57
N ILE A 301 55.23 -10.04 -5.32
CA ILE A 301 54.31 -9.30 -6.20
C ILE A 301 54.93 -9.20 -7.60
N PHE A 302 54.19 -9.57 -8.63
CA PHE A 302 54.51 -9.32 -10.03
C PHE A 302 53.66 -8.20 -10.60
N ILE A 303 54.29 -7.27 -11.30
CA ILE A 303 53.68 -6.06 -11.86
C ILE A 303 53.89 -6.04 -13.37
N TYR A 304 52.79 -5.98 -14.12
CA TYR A 304 52.80 -5.73 -15.55
C TYR A 304 52.20 -4.35 -15.78
N ASN A 305 53.06 -3.40 -16.13
CA ASN A 305 52.71 -1.98 -16.15
C ASN A 305 52.69 -1.44 -17.59
N CYS A 306 51.74 -0.57 -17.93
CA CYS A 306 51.68 -0.06 -19.30
C CYS A 306 52.84 0.89 -19.59
N THR A 307 53.47 0.75 -20.75
CA THR A 307 54.62 1.58 -21.16
C THR A 307 54.26 3.07 -21.24
N SER A 308 53.01 3.40 -21.56
CA SER A 308 52.52 4.79 -21.60
C SER A 308 52.61 5.52 -20.26
N ARG A 309 52.63 4.80 -19.13
CA ARG A 309 52.64 5.42 -17.80
C ARG A 309 53.99 6.06 -17.47
N LEU A 310 55.06 5.64 -18.14
CA LEU A 310 56.39 6.23 -18.01
C LEU A 310 56.45 7.70 -18.46
N ASP A 311 55.47 8.15 -19.26
CA ASP A 311 55.43 9.52 -19.78
C ASP A 311 54.77 10.51 -18.81
N PHE A 312 53.98 10.03 -17.84
CA PHE A 312 53.13 10.87 -16.96
C PHE A 312 53.40 10.70 -15.47
N ILE A 313 53.99 9.59 -15.03
CA ILE A 313 54.31 9.33 -13.62
C ILE A 313 55.80 9.57 -13.38
N GLU A 314 56.11 10.52 -12.51
CA GLU A 314 57.49 10.81 -12.15
C GLU A 314 58.07 9.70 -11.26
N GLY A 315 59.13 9.06 -11.77
CA GLY A 315 59.93 8.08 -11.05
C GLY A 315 59.19 6.76 -10.79
N ASN A 316 59.42 6.17 -9.62
CA ASN A 316 58.82 4.91 -9.18
C ASN A 316 57.79 5.10 -8.05
N SER A 317 57.26 6.31 -7.90
CA SER A 317 56.36 6.71 -6.81
C SER A 317 55.13 5.80 -6.66
N GLU A 318 54.61 5.27 -7.77
CA GLU A 318 53.51 4.31 -7.77
C GLU A 318 53.90 2.89 -7.34
N LEU A 319 55.17 2.51 -7.43
CA LEU A 319 55.65 1.16 -7.11
C LEU A 319 56.05 1.04 -5.63
N LEU A 320 56.44 2.16 -5.00
CA LEU A 320 56.90 2.20 -3.61
C LEU A 320 55.87 1.64 -2.61
N PRO A 321 54.56 1.93 -2.69
CA PRO A 321 53.59 1.33 -1.79
C PRO A 321 53.53 -0.20 -1.89
N LEU A 322 53.66 -0.76 -3.10
CA LEU A 322 53.63 -2.21 -3.32
C LEU A 322 54.92 -2.87 -2.81
N GLN A 323 56.08 -2.27 -3.10
CA GLN A 323 57.38 -2.72 -2.60
C GLN A 323 57.46 -2.69 -1.06
N SER A 324 56.70 -1.82 -0.39
CA SER A 324 56.65 -1.79 1.06
C SER A 324 55.97 -3.02 1.69
N VAL A 325 55.19 -3.78 0.90
CA VAL A 325 54.46 -4.96 1.36
C VAL A 325 55.27 -6.24 1.13
N ALA A 326 55.75 -6.44 -0.10
CA ALA A 326 56.60 -7.57 -0.48
C ALA A 326 57.43 -7.20 -1.71
N ASP A 327 58.45 -8.02 -2.00
CA ASP A 327 59.32 -7.78 -3.14
C ASP A 327 58.51 -7.78 -4.44
N SER A 328 58.66 -6.66 -5.17
CA SER A 328 57.89 -6.35 -6.37
C SER A 328 58.78 -6.45 -7.61
N PHE A 329 58.40 -7.32 -8.55
CA PHE A 329 59.12 -7.61 -9.78
C PHE A 329 58.24 -7.38 -11.00
N GLY A 330 58.81 -7.25 -12.19
CA GLY A 330 58.01 -7.20 -13.42
C GLY A 330 58.64 -6.42 -14.56
N PHE A 331 57.81 -5.91 -15.46
CA PHE A 331 58.26 -5.08 -16.57
C PHE A 331 57.14 -4.19 -17.14
N TYR A 332 57.56 -3.21 -17.92
CA TYR A 332 56.64 -2.36 -18.66
C TYR A 332 56.30 -3.00 -20.01
N CYS A 333 55.02 -3.23 -20.27
CA CYS A 333 54.48 -3.88 -21.46
C CYS A 333 53.39 -3.03 -22.14
N MET A 334 52.74 -3.60 -23.15
CA MET A 334 51.47 -3.10 -23.69
C MET A 334 50.44 -4.22 -23.61
N GLY A 335 49.17 -3.92 -23.40
CA GLY A 335 48.13 -4.95 -23.40
C GLY A 335 48.23 -5.87 -22.19
N GLU A 336 48.01 -5.31 -21.00
CA GLU A 336 48.13 -6.04 -19.73
C GLU A 336 46.97 -7.04 -19.57
N LEU A 337 47.26 -8.27 -19.15
CA LEU A 337 46.25 -9.31 -18.98
C LEU A 337 45.66 -9.26 -17.58
N PHE A 338 44.34 -9.14 -17.49
CA PHE A 338 43.62 -9.12 -16.22
C PHE A 338 42.32 -9.93 -16.31
N LYS A 339 41.96 -10.62 -15.21
CA LYS A 339 40.70 -11.35 -15.12
C LYS A 339 39.78 -10.70 -14.10
N GLU A 340 38.58 -10.33 -14.53
CA GLU A 340 37.51 -9.85 -13.65
C GLU A 340 36.34 -10.82 -13.66
N GLU A 341 35.96 -11.34 -12.49
CA GLU A 341 34.96 -12.41 -12.35
C GLU A 341 35.29 -13.62 -13.25
N CYS A 342 34.55 -13.79 -14.35
CA CYS A 342 34.77 -14.86 -15.33
C CYS A 342 35.35 -14.35 -16.67
N THR A 343 35.62 -13.05 -16.81
CA THR A 343 36.06 -12.48 -18.09
C THR A 343 37.55 -12.17 -18.06
N GLN A 344 38.30 -12.80 -18.98
CA GLN A 344 39.70 -12.45 -19.23
C GLN A 344 39.74 -11.30 -20.24
N SER A 345 40.44 -10.21 -19.92
CA SER A 345 40.54 -9.02 -20.76
C SER A 345 41.98 -8.56 -20.93
N ILE A 346 42.17 -7.73 -21.96
CA ILE A 346 43.44 -7.05 -22.27
C ILE A 346 43.22 -5.56 -21.99
N LEU A 347 43.87 -5.05 -20.95
CA LEU A 347 43.78 -3.66 -20.52
C LEU A 347 44.82 -2.80 -21.24
N HIS A 348 44.60 -1.48 -21.24
CA HIS A 348 45.51 -0.46 -21.77
C HIS A 348 45.54 0.70 -20.77
N HIS A 349 46.64 1.46 -20.72
CA HIS A 349 46.80 2.56 -19.76
C HIS A 349 46.55 2.11 -18.31
N SER A 350 46.99 0.90 -18.00
CA SER A 350 46.71 0.25 -16.72
C SER A 350 47.98 -0.34 -16.11
N MET A 351 47.94 -0.53 -14.79
CA MET A 351 48.88 -1.38 -14.09
C MET A 351 48.11 -2.61 -13.61
N THR A 352 48.55 -3.79 -14.02
CA THR A 352 48.06 -5.06 -13.46
C THR A 352 49.09 -5.62 -12.50
N LEU A 353 48.64 -6.10 -11.36
CA LEU A 353 49.48 -6.71 -10.36
C LEU A 353 48.95 -8.10 -10.01
N VAL A 354 49.88 -8.96 -9.64
CA VAL A 354 49.63 -10.32 -9.19
C VAL A 354 50.47 -10.57 -7.94
N ALA A 355 49.80 -10.81 -6.83
CA ALA A 355 50.39 -11.16 -5.57
C ALA A 355 50.20 -12.65 -5.31
N MET A 356 51.26 -13.32 -4.89
CA MET A 356 51.27 -14.77 -4.66
C MET A 356 51.67 -15.07 -3.22
N ARG A 357 50.99 -16.05 -2.61
CA ARG A 357 51.32 -16.58 -1.29
C ARG A 357 51.15 -18.09 -1.27
N GLU A 358 52.13 -18.81 -0.74
CA GLU A 358 52.03 -20.25 -0.51
C GLU A 358 51.67 -20.52 0.97
N GLY A 359 50.53 -21.17 1.21
CA GLY A 359 50.03 -21.46 2.56
C GLY A 359 49.13 -20.38 3.18
N GLU A 360 48.91 -20.50 4.50
CA GLU A 360 47.95 -19.68 5.27
C GLU A 360 48.53 -18.33 5.73
N ALA A 361 47.65 -17.33 5.92
CA ALA A 361 48.03 -16.03 6.46
C ALA A 361 48.43 -16.13 7.95
N THR A 362 49.44 -15.37 8.37
CA THR A 362 49.82 -15.17 9.78
C THR A 362 49.19 -13.91 10.37
N SER A 363 49.04 -13.80 11.69
CA SER A 363 48.09 -12.86 12.30
C SER A 363 48.57 -11.41 12.55
N ALA A 364 49.72 -10.95 12.03
CA ALA A 364 50.17 -9.59 12.30
C ALA A 364 51.11 -9.03 11.22
N ALA A 365 50.62 -8.10 10.41
CA ALA A 365 51.44 -7.24 9.57
C ALA A 365 51.15 -5.75 9.89
N PRO A 366 52.18 -4.90 10.05
CA PRO A 366 52.02 -3.48 10.35
C PRO A 366 51.44 -2.71 9.15
N GLN A 367 50.65 -1.67 9.43
CA GLN A 367 50.04 -0.81 8.41
C GLN A 367 51.01 0.29 7.95
N PRO A 368 51.17 0.54 6.64
CA PRO A 368 52.06 1.59 6.13
C PRO A 368 51.44 3.00 6.25
N GLU A 369 52.20 3.99 6.74
CA GLU A 369 51.80 5.42 6.75
C GLU A 369 52.23 6.13 5.46
N PHE A 370 51.31 6.87 4.81
CA PHE A 370 51.60 7.68 3.62
C PHE A 370 51.13 9.14 3.81
N GLN A 371 51.98 10.13 3.48
CA GLN A 371 51.66 11.57 3.54
C GLN A 371 51.34 12.13 2.15
N LEU A 372 50.31 12.99 2.05
CA LEU A 372 49.95 13.74 0.84
C LEU A 372 50.18 15.24 1.05
N THR A 373 50.74 15.92 0.06
CA THR A 373 50.94 17.38 0.04
C THR A 373 50.56 18.00 -1.30
N SER A 374 49.97 19.20 -1.25
CA SER A 374 49.90 20.27 -2.29
C SER A 374 48.56 20.50 -3.03
N PRO A 375 48.35 21.64 -3.76
CA PRO A 375 47.25 22.58 -3.55
C PRO A 375 46.27 22.65 -4.74
N VAL A 376 45.24 23.50 -4.62
CA VAL A 376 44.01 23.61 -5.43
C VAL A 376 44.21 23.60 -6.98
N SER A 377 44.17 22.40 -7.55
CA SER A 377 44.07 22.02 -8.98
C SER A 377 42.65 22.28 -9.57
N PRO A 378 42.46 22.40 -10.90
CA PRO A 378 41.13 22.38 -11.56
C PRO A 378 40.23 21.21 -11.10
N LEU A 379 40.86 20.12 -10.67
CA LEU A 379 40.23 19.03 -9.93
C LEU A 379 39.41 19.53 -8.72
N PHE A 380 39.98 20.41 -7.89
CA PHE A 380 39.29 20.93 -6.71
C PHE A 380 38.11 21.82 -7.07
N SER A 381 38.17 22.59 -8.17
CA SER A 381 37.00 23.33 -8.66
C SER A 381 35.91 22.38 -9.13
N MET A 382 36.25 21.32 -9.87
CA MET A 382 35.30 20.29 -10.26
C MET A 382 34.73 19.52 -9.07
N ILE A 383 35.57 19.12 -8.11
CA ILE A 383 35.15 18.44 -6.89
C ILE A 383 34.21 19.35 -6.10
N ARG A 384 34.58 20.62 -5.89
CA ARG A 384 33.74 21.60 -5.20
C ARG A 384 32.40 21.79 -5.89
N ASN A 385 32.39 21.98 -7.21
CA ASN A 385 31.16 22.18 -7.97
C ASN A 385 30.32 20.89 -8.01
N SER A 386 30.95 19.70 -8.06
CA SER A 386 30.26 18.42 -7.95
C SER A 386 29.68 18.16 -6.56
N PHE A 387 30.33 18.65 -5.50
CA PHE A 387 29.78 18.63 -4.14
C PHE A 387 28.60 19.58 -4.01
N ILE A 388 28.66 20.76 -4.63
CA ILE A 388 27.53 21.69 -4.70
C ILE A 388 26.36 21.03 -5.44
N ASP A 389 26.61 20.33 -6.55
CA ASP A 389 25.56 19.60 -7.27
C ASP A 389 25.01 18.44 -6.44
N LEU A 390 25.85 17.64 -5.79
CA LEU A 390 25.42 16.58 -4.86
C LEU A 390 24.62 17.16 -3.69
N GLU A 391 24.95 18.35 -3.22
CA GLU A 391 24.21 19.04 -2.16
C GLU A 391 22.89 19.61 -2.67
N ILE A 392 22.84 20.12 -3.91
CA ILE A 392 21.59 20.51 -4.59
C ILE A 392 20.72 19.29 -4.83
N ASP A 393 21.27 18.18 -5.33
CA ASP A 393 20.57 16.92 -5.55
C ASP A 393 20.11 16.30 -4.24
N ASN A 394 20.94 16.31 -3.20
CA ASN A 394 20.52 15.89 -1.86
C ASN A 394 19.46 16.82 -1.28
N GLN A 395 19.52 18.14 -1.51
CA GLN A 395 18.48 19.07 -1.09
C GLN A 395 17.19 18.90 -1.90
N LEU A 396 17.27 18.62 -3.20
CA LEU A 396 16.13 18.36 -4.07
C LEU A 396 15.52 17.00 -3.74
N MET A 397 16.34 15.97 -3.50
CA MET A 397 15.95 14.66 -3.05
C MET A 397 15.36 14.74 -1.65
N GLN A 398 15.97 15.48 -0.71
CA GLN A 398 15.41 15.69 0.63
C GLN A 398 14.11 16.49 0.55
N LYS A 399 14.01 17.53 -0.29
CA LYS A 399 12.74 18.24 -0.54
C LYS A 399 11.71 17.35 -1.25
N LYS A 400 12.13 16.42 -2.11
CA LYS A 400 11.25 15.48 -2.81
C LYS A 400 10.80 14.37 -1.88
N VAL A 401 11.67 13.85 -1.03
CA VAL A 401 11.38 12.87 0.02
C VAL A 401 10.55 13.52 1.11
N ASP A 402 10.86 14.73 1.54
CA ASP A 402 10.06 15.48 2.52
C ASP A 402 8.73 15.93 1.92
N SER A 403 8.67 16.34 0.65
CA SER A 403 7.39 16.66 0.00
C SER A 403 6.59 15.42 -0.33
N GLN A 404 7.21 14.29 -0.67
CA GLN A 404 6.55 13.00 -0.85
C GLN A 404 6.13 12.42 0.48
N ALA A 405 6.93 12.52 1.54
CA ALA A 405 6.60 12.08 2.90
C ALA A 405 5.55 13.01 3.52
N ARG A 406 5.62 14.33 3.31
CA ARG A 406 4.55 15.27 3.68
C ARG A 406 3.32 15.03 2.84
N ALA A 407 3.43 14.77 1.54
CA ALA A 407 2.28 14.43 0.69
C ALA A 407 1.69 13.08 1.07
N LEU A 408 2.49 12.08 1.44
CA LEU A 408 2.05 10.78 1.95
C LEU A 408 1.36 10.99 3.30
N MET A 409 2.00 11.66 4.25
CA MET A 409 1.46 11.97 5.58
C MET A 409 0.19 12.82 5.48
N THR A 410 0.17 13.83 4.59
CA THR A 410 -1.02 14.64 4.30
C THR A 410 -2.09 13.75 3.67
N SER A 411 -1.79 12.92 2.67
CA SER A 411 -2.77 11.99 2.10
C SER A 411 -3.29 10.92 3.08
N TYR A 412 -2.46 10.52 4.06
CA TYR A 412 -2.82 9.56 5.10
C TYR A 412 -3.57 10.18 6.26
N ARG A 413 -3.44 11.50 6.48
CA ARG A 413 -4.02 12.21 7.63
C ARG A 413 -5.05 13.27 7.26
N THR A 414 -5.19 13.65 5.98
CA THR A 414 -6.14 14.65 5.51
C THR A 414 -6.94 14.18 4.30
N ASP A 415 -8.17 14.66 4.17
CA ASP A 415 -9.03 14.45 3.01
C ASP A 415 -8.70 15.49 1.94
N ARG A 416 -8.41 15.00 0.72
CA ARG A 416 -7.93 15.84 -0.40
C ARG A 416 -8.98 16.85 -0.91
N ARG A 417 -10.27 16.59 -0.72
CA ARG A 417 -11.35 17.45 -1.23
C ARG A 417 -11.67 18.59 -0.28
N THR A 418 -11.64 18.32 1.02
CA THR A 418 -12.04 19.28 2.07
C THR A 418 -10.87 19.93 2.80
N GLY A 419 -9.66 19.35 2.70
CA GLY A 419 -8.47 19.79 3.44
C GLY A 419 -8.53 19.52 4.94
N LEU A 420 -9.52 18.75 5.42
CA LEU A 420 -9.71 18.39 6.82
C LEU A 420 -8.88 17.18 7.22
N PRO A 421 -8.55 17.00 8.52
CA PRO A 421 -8.12 15.72 9.04
C PRO A 421 -9.09 14.59 8.66
N ASN A 422 -8.57 13.43 8.28
CA ASN A 422 -9.39 12.35 7.74
C ASN A 422 -9.87 11.37 8.83
N ARG A 423 -10.61 10.33 8.41
CA ARG A 423 -11.11 9.26 9.29
C ARG A 423 -10.04 8.63 10.18
N ALA A 424 -8.80 8.47 9.71
CA ALA A 424 -7.75 7.85 10.51
C ALA A 424 -7.38 8.72 11.72
N VAL A 425 -7.23 10.04 11.51
CA VAL A 425 -6.95 10.99 12.60
C VAL A 425 -8.12 11.08 13.58
N LEU A 426 -9.36 11.04 13.07
CA LEU A 426 -10.52 11.00 13.96
C LEU A 426 -10.50 9.79 14.88
N LEU A 427 -10.18 8.60 14.37
CA LEU A 427 -10.16 7.37 15.20
C LEU A 427 -9.08 7.43 16.28
N GLU A 428 -7.91 8.01 15.98
CA GLU A 428 -6.88 8.30 16.97
C GLU A 428 -7.41 9.23 18.07
N ASP A 429 -8.07 10.33 17.69
CA ASP A 429 -8.61 11.32 18.64
C ASP A 429 -9.82 10.77 19.43
N ILE A 430 -10.64 9.87 18.85
CA ILE A 430 -11.71 9.15 19.57
C ILE A 430 -11.14 8.25 20.67
N ALA A 431 -9.98 7.64 20.44
CA ALA A 431 -9.34 6.78 21.44
C ALA A 431 -8.92 7.55 22.70
N GLY A 432 -8.68 8.86 22.57
CA GLY A 432 -8.36 9.78 23.67
C GLY A 432 -9.55 10.54 24.25
N MET A 433 -10.80 10.24 23.87
CA MET A 433 -11.99 10.91 24.41
C MET A 433 -12.16 10.66 25.92
N GLU A 434 -12.48 11.73 26.64
CA GLU A 434 -12.91 11.67 28.04
C GLU A 434 -14.37 11.19 28.15
N LEU A 435 -14.81 10.80 29.36
CA LEU A 435 -16.15 10.24 29.57
C LEU A 435 -17.29 11.19 29.16
N ASP A 436 -17.12 12.49 29.37
CA ASP A 436 -18.11 13.52 29.04
C ASP A 436 -17.97 14.07 27.61
N ASP A 437 -17.10 13.49 26.79
CA ASP A 437 -16.96 13.88 25.40
C ASP A 437 -18.04 13.24 24.51
N CYS A 438 -18.47 14.01 23.52
CA CYS A 438 -19.46 13.63 22.53
C CYS A 438 -18.82 13.57 21.14
N LEU A 439 -19.23 12.58 20.35
CA LEU A 439 -18.90 12.48 18.94
C LEU A 439 -20.14 12.86 18.11
N PHE A 440 -19.99 13.81 17.22
CA PHE A 440 -21.03 14.24 16.29
C PHE A 440 -20.62 13.93 14.85
N ASN A 441 -21.55 13.41 14.07
CA ASN A 441 -21.37 13.07 12.66
C ASN A 441 -22.48 13.73 11.82
N ILE A 442 -22.11 14.36 10.71
CA ILE A 442 -23.04 15.02 9.77
C ILE A 442 -22.76 14.58 8.34
N LYS A 443 -23.81 14.41 7.53
CA LYS A 443 -23.68 14.05 6.11
C LYS A 443 -24.67 14.82 5.24
N ILE A 444 -24.22 15.21 4.03
CA ILE A 444 -25.09 15.69 2.96
C ILE A 444 -25.85 14.51 2.31
N ASN A 445 -27.17 14.59 2.26
CA ASN A 445 -28.03 13.50 1.80
C ASN A 445 -28.14 13.44 0.27
N ASN A 446 -28.24 14.61 -0.38
CA ASN A 446 -28.56 14.76 -1.80
C ASN A 446 -27.34 15.07 -2.69
N LEU A 447 -26.12 14.74 -2.25
CA LEU A 447 -24.90 14.99 -3.04
C LEU A 447 -24.90 14.23 -4.37
N THR A 448 -25.47 13.02 -4.41
CA THR A 448 -25.60 12.24 -5.64
C THR A 448 -26.49 12.98 -6.65
N ASP A 449 -27.66 13.47 -6.22
CA ASP A 449 -28.57 14.23 -7.07
C ASP A 449 -27.93 15.51 -7.60
N ILE A 450 -27.12 16.18 -6.76
CA ILE A 450 -26.32 17.35 -7.15
C ILE A 450 -25.30 16.97 -8.23
N ASN A 451 -24.57 15.87 -8.05
CA ASN A 451 -23.58 15.39 -9.03
C ASN A 451 -24.23 14.96 -10.35
N GLU A 452 -25.40 14.31 -10.31
CA GLU A 452 -26.12 13.87 -11.51
C GLU A 452 -26.67 15.05 -12.31
N LYS A 453 -27.17 16.09 -11.63
CA LYS A 453 -27.76 17.26 -12.29
C LYS A 453 -26.71 18.28 -12.77
N TYR A 454 -25.67 18.53 -11.98
CA TYR A 454 -24.73 19.64 -12.19
C TYR A 454 -23.28 19.19 -12.44
N GLY A 455 -22.99 17.89 -12.33
CA GLY A 455 -21.66 17.32 -12.54
C GLY A 455 -20.77 17.31 -11.29
N TYR A 456 -19.76 16.43 -11.31
CA TYR A 456 -18.86 16.20 -10.17
C TYR A 456 -18.04 17.43 -9.75
N SER A 457 -17.67 18.32 -10.68
CA SER A 457 -16.94 19.55 -10.35
C SER A 457 -17.77 20.49 -9.49
N VAL A 458 -19.09 20.53 -9.71
CA VAL A 458 -20.01 21.33 -8.88
C VAL A 458 -20.16 20.69 -7.50
N GLY A 459 -20.34 19.36 -7.44
CA GLY A 459 -20.41 18.66 -6.16
C GLY A 459 -19.16 18.84 -5.30
N ASP A 460 -17.96 18.80 -5.89
CA ASP A 460 -16.71 19.03 -5.17
C ASP A 460 -16.63 20.47 -4.61
N ASN A 461 -17.09 21.48 -5.35
CA ASN A 461 -17.17 22.87 -4.87
C ASN A 461 -18.16 23.01 -3.71
N VAL A 462 -19.30 22.32 -3.78
CA VAL A 462 -20.29 22.29 -2.69
C VAL A 462 -19.66 21.70 -1.42
N LEU A 463 -18.85 20.65 -1.53
CA LEU A 463 -18.14 20.08 -0.38
C LEU A 463 -17.18 21.07 0.28
N VAL A 464 -16.44 21.85 -0.51
CA VAL A 464 -15.49 22.86 -0.01
C VAL A 464 -16.21 24.01 0.69
N LEU A 465 -17.28 24.52 0.09
CA LEU A 465 -18.08 25.60 0.67
C LEU A 465 -18.75 25.17 1.96
N LEU A 466 -19.43 24.02 1.93
CA LEU A 466 -20.10 23.50 3.12
C LEU A 466 -19.09 23.24 4.23
N THR A 467 -17.91 22.68 3.93
CA THR A 467 -16.83 22.52 4.92
C THR A 467 -16.44 23.85 5.58
N SER A 468 -16.33 24.91 4.79
CA SER A 468 -15.96 26.24 5.29
C SER A 468 -17.06 26.84 6.16
N PHE A 469 -18.32 26.66 5.75
CA PHE A 469 -19.50 27.03 6.51
C PHE A 469 -19.58 26.30 7.86
N LEU A 470 -19.41 24.98 7.87
CA LEU A 470 -19.41 24.15 9.08
C LEU A 470 -18.36 24.65 10.08
N LYS A 471 -17.12 24.92 9.63
CA LYS A 471 -16.05 25.46 10.50
C LYS A 471 -16.44 26.80 11.13
N SER A 472 -16.96 27.72 10.32
CA SER A 472 -17.31 29.07 10.78
C SER A 472 -18.40 29.05 11.84
N GLN A 473 -19.48 28.32 11.57
CA GLN A 473 -20.64 28.24 12.45
C GLN A 473 -20.34 27.45 13.73
N MET A 474 -19.59 26.36 13.65
CA MET A 474 -19.21 25.59 14.84
C MET A 474 -18.34 26.40 15.80
N ALA A 475 -17.54 27.34 15.29
CA ALA A 475 -16.76 28.24 16.15
C ALA A 475 -17.61 29.24 16.96
N GLU A 476 -18.91 29.40 16.65
CA GLU A 476 -19.82 30.27 17.41
C GLU A 476 -20.28 29.63 18.72
N PHE A 477 -20.42 28.29 18.76
CA PHE A 477 -20.99 27.57 19.91
C PHE A 477 -20.10 26.45 20.47
N LEU A 478 -19.01 26.07 19.78
CA LEU A 478 -17.99 25.16 20.28
C LEU A 478 -16.66 25.90 20.56
N PRO A 479 -15.81 25.38 21.46
CA PRO A 479 -14.49 25.96 21.70
C PRO A 479 -13.65 26.07 20.43
N LYS A 480 -12.82 27.11 20.33
CA LYS A 480 -11.95 27.38 19.16
C LYS A 480 -10.98 26.23 18.81
N GLU A 481 -10.71 25.33 19.76
CA GLU A 481 -9.82 24.18 19.61
C GLU A 481 -10.52 22.95 19.03
N THR A 482 -11.84 23.04 18.78
CA THR A 482 -12.64 21.94 18.24
C THR A 482 -12.24 21.63 16.80
N LYS A 483 -11.88 20.38 16.55
CA LYS A 483 -11.48 19.90 15.22
C LYS A 483 -12.69 19.39 14.44
N LEU A 484 -12.73 19.70 13.14
CA LEU A 484 -13.67 19.12 12.18
C LEU A 484 -12.91 18.11 11.30
N TYR A 485 -13.47 16.92 11.12
CA TYR A 485 -12.86 15.82 10.37
C TYR A 485 -13.71 15.51 9.14
N ALA A 486 -13.08 15.06 8.05
CA ALA A 486 -13.76 14.47 6.89
C ALA A 486 -13.60 12.95 6.92
N ILE A 487 -14.70 12.23 7.09
CA ILE A 487 -14.66 10.78 7.31
C ILE A 487 -15.18 9.97 6.13
N GLY A 488 -15.76 10.63 5.13
CA GLY A 488 -16.31 10.03 3.93
C GLY A 488 -16.72 11.09 2.91
N VAL A 489 -17.27 10.66 1.78
CA VAL A 489 -17.78 11.58 0.75
C VAL A 489 -18.97 12.34 1.30
N GLY A 490 -18.84 13.66 1.43
CA GLY A 490 -19.88 14.52 1.99
C GLY A 490 -20.22 14.23 3.44
N GLU A 491 -19.26 13.72 4.23
CA GLU A 491 -19.50 13.27 5.59
C GLU A 491 -18.40 13.79 6.52
N TRP A 492 -18.82 14.51 7.56
CA TRP A 492 -17.96 15.17 8.52
C TRP A 492 -18.23 14.66 9.94
N ALA A 493 -17.26 14.86 10.83
CA ALA A 493 -17.42 14.57 12.24
C ALA A 493 -16.68 15.58 13.12
N THR A 494 -17.05 15.67 14.38
CA THR A 494 -16.36 16.47 15.39
C THR A 494 -16.47 15.83 16.78
N ILE A 495 -15.51 16.15 17.64
CA ILE A 495 -15.46 15.74 19.05
C ILE A 495 -15.53 17.01 19.89
N PHE A 496 -16.39 17.04 20.90
CA PHE A 496 -16.50 18.15 21.84
C PHE A 496 -16.89 17.67 23.23
N SER A 497 -16.52 18.42 24.26
CA SER A 497 -16.87 18.09 25.64
C SER A 497 -18.22 18.68 26.05
N LYS A 498 -19.08 17.86 26.68
CA LYS A 498 -20.42 18.29 27.11
C LYS A 498 -20.38 19.28 28.28
N THR A 499 -19.34 19.23 29.12
CA THR A 499 -19.15 20.10 30.29
C THR A 499 -18.85 21.56 29.95
N LEU A 500 -18.51 21.87 28.68
CA LEU A 500 -18.25 23.22 28.21
C LEU A 500 -19.53 23.95 27.73
N ALA A 501 -20.68 23.27 27.65
CA ALA A 501 -21.94 23.83 27.19
C ALA A 501 -22.93 24.01 28.35
N ALA A 502 -23.17 25.26 28.76
CA ALA A 502 -24.23 25.62 29.71
C ALA A 502 -25.66 25.57 29.09
N ARG A 503 -25.80 24.99 27.89
CA ARG A 503 -27.03 24.93 27.08
C ARG A 503 -27.28 23.51 26.58
N ASP A 504 -28.51 23.19 26.19
CA ASP A 504 -28.84 21.91 25.57
C ASP A 504 -28.16 21.83 24.19
N ILE A 505 -27.05 21.08 24.12
CA ILE A 505 -26.24 20.95 22.92
C ILE A 505 -27.04 20.37 21.76
N ARG A 506 -28.09 19.59 22.04
CA ARG A 506 -28.96 19.01 21.02
C ARG A 506 -29.71 20.12 20.28
N GLU A 507 -30.30 21.07 21.01
CA GLU A 507 -31.04 22.19 20.42
C GLU A 507 -30.11 23.10 19.59
N GLU A 508 -28.89 23.34 20.05
CA GLU A 508 -27.90 24.13 19.30
C GLU A 508 -27.47 23.43 18.01
N PHE A 509 -27.30 22.09 18.04
CA PHE A 509 -27.01 21.31 16.83
C PHE A 509 -28.21 21.21 15.88
N GLU A 510 -29.44 21.11 16.38
CA GLU A 510 -30.65 21.15 15.55
C GLU A 510 -30.79 22.51 14.86
N ALA A 511 -30.63 23.61 15.60
CA ALA A 511 -30.62 24.97 15.05
C ALA A 511 -29.47 25.20 14.05
N PHE A 512 -28.31 24.57 14.28
CA PHE A 512 -27.19 24.59 13.34
C PHE A 512 -27.52 23.88 12.02
N ILE A 513 -28.18 22.72 12.07
CA ILE A 513 -28.62 22.01 10.87
C ILE A 513 -29.64 22.84 10.07
N GLU A 514 -30.62 23.44 10.75
CA GLU A 514 -31.60 24.33 10.09
C GLU A 514 -30.92 25.52 9.39
N LYS A 515 -29.90 26.10 10.01
CA LYS A 515 -29.10 27.17 9.38
C LYS A 515 -28.41 26.70 8.10
N ILE A 516 -27.90 25.47 8.04
CA ILE A 516 -27.26 24.91 6.83
C ILE A 516 -28.28 24.81 5.69
N GLU A 517 -29.48 24.31 5.97
CA GLU A 517 -30.52 24.12 4.94
C GLU A 517 -31.12 25.45 4.45
N SER A 518 -31.12 26.47 5.30
CA SER A 518 -31.54 27.84 4.94
C SER A 518 -30.46 28.69 4.27
N PHE A 519 -29.21 28.20 4.21
CA PHE A 519 -28.09 28.94 3.64
C PHE A 519 -28.17 28.97 2.11
N ASP A 520 -28.13 30.18 1.55
CA ASP A 520 -28.18 30.36 0.11
C ASP A 520 -26.78 30.18 -0.51
N PHE A 521 -26.53 29.03 -1.13
CA PHE A 521 -25.25 28.71 -1.79
C PHE A 521 -25.07 29.41 -3.16
N ASN A 522 -25.72 30.56 -3.36
CA ASN A 522 -25.75 31.32 -4.61
C ASN A 522 -24.41 31.98 -5.01
N ASP A 523 -23.38 31.95 -4.16
CA ASP A 523 -22.04 32.47 -4.46
C ASP A 523 -21.24 31.57 -5.45
N LEU A 524 -21.86 30.48 -5.91
CA LEU A 524 -21.36 29.64 -6.98
C LEU A 524 -21.60 30.33 -8.34
N SER A 525 -20.63 31.14 -8.76
CA SER A 525 -20.55 31.89 -10.04
C SER A 525 -20.80 31.11 -11.35
N PHE A 526 -21.19 29.84 -11.28
CA PHE A 526 -21.45 28.94 -12.42
C PHE A 526 -22.91 28.44 -12.50
N LEU A 527 -23.78 28.75 -11.54
CA LEU A 527 -25.20 28.40 -11.61
C LEU A 527 -26.01 29.58 -12.15
N ASP A 528 -26.42 29.53 -13.41
CA ASP A 528 -27.36 30.49 -13.99
C ASP A 528 -28.72 30.37 -13.25
N SER A 529 -28.93 31.20 -12.23
CA SER A 529 -30.23 31.47 -11.58
C SER A 529 -30.95 30.29 -10.89
N THR A 530 -30.25 29.23 -10.49
CA THR A 530 -30.86 28.08 -9.79
C THR A 530 -30.43 27.99 -8.32
N HIS A 531 -31.41 28.03 -7.40
CA HIS A 531 -31.16 27.78 -5.98
C HIS A 531 -30.76 26.33 -5.73
N LEU A 532 -29.59 26.13 -5.13
CA LEU A 532 -29.12 24.82 -4.70
C LEU A 532 -29.66 24.52 -3.29
N VAL A 533 -30.52 23.50 -3.18
CA VAL A 533 -31.00 23.02 -1.89
C VAL A 533 -30.05 21.94 -1.38
N ILE A 534 -29.51 22.12 -0.18
CA ILE A 534 -28.67 21.12 0.50
C ILE A 534 -29.49 20.53 1.64
N SER A 535 -29.60 19.20 1.67
CA SER A 535 -30.16 18.49 2.81
C SER A 535 -29.05 17.82 3.60
N VAL A 536 -29.07 17.99 4.92
CA VAL A 536 -28.07 17.42 5.83
C VAL A 536 -28.75 16.68 6.99
N THR A 537 -28.14 15.58 7.41
CA THR A 537 -28.56 14.85 8.61
C THR A 537 -27.38 14.61 9.53
N ALA A 538 -27.64 14.55 10.83
CA ALA A 538 -26.63 14.33 11.84
C ALA A 538 -26.98 13.21 12.84
N GLY A 539 -25.93 12.67 13.47
CA GLY A 539 -26.00 11.70 14.55
C GLY A 539 -24.99 12.03 15.64
N ILE A 540 -25.37 11.83 16.91
CA ILE A 540 -24.53 12.11 18.09
C ILE A 540 -24.40 10.87 18.99
N ALA A 541 -23.27 10.72 19.67
CA ALA A 541 -23.06 9.70 20.71
C ALA A 541 -22.15 10.23 21.83
N GLU A 542 -22.52 9.97 23.09
CA GLU A 542 -21.73 10.33 24.27
C GLU A 542 -20.82 9.16 24.70
N LYS A 543 -19.54 9.43 24.98
CA LYS A 543 -18.58 8.35 25.32
C LYS A 543 -19.01 7.56 26.56
N LYS A 544 -19.54 8.22 27.60
CA LYS A 544 -20.03 7.56 28.83
C LYS A 544 -21.17 6.58 28.63
N GLU A 545 -21.94 6.68 27.55
CA GLU A 545 -23.05 5.76 27.26
C GLU A 545 -22.56 4.50 26.54
N PHE A 546 -21.33 4.53 26.02
CA PHE A 546 -20.71 3.49 25.21
C PHE A 546 -19.30 3.13 25.72
N LEU A 547 -19.16 2.96 27.04
CA LEU A 547 -17.87 2.75 27.74
C LEU A 547 -17.03 1.60 27.18
N THR A 548 -17.67 0.52 26.72
CA THR A 548 -17.02 -0.69 26.22
C THR A 548 -16.76 -0.67 24.72
N CYS A 549 -17.18 0.38 24.01
CA CYS A 549 -17.03 0.47 22.56
C CYS A 549 -15.62 0.93 22.17
N SER A 550 -15.05 0.25 21.16
CA SER A 550 -13.86 0.72 20.46
C SER A 550 -14.14 2.04 19.72
N ALA A 551 -13.08 2.75 19.29
CA ALA A 551 -13.21 3.99 18.55
C ALA A 551 -14.06 3.82 17.26
N ASP A 552 -13.79 2.77 16.49
CA ASP A 552 -14.59 2.43 15.31
C ASP A 552 -16.05 2.14 15.65
N SER A 553 -16.30 1.43 16.76
CA SER A 553 -17.66 1.10 17.19
C SER A 553 -18.44 2.35 17.61
N LEU A 554 -17.80 3.31 18.28
CA LEU A 554 -18.43 4.58 18.65
C LEU A 554 -18.76 5.43 17.42
N LEU A 555 -17.82 5.54 16.48
CA LEU A 555 -18.08 6.20 15.19
C LEU A 555 -19.19 5.51 14.40
N PHE A 556 -19.23 4.18 14.43
CA PHE A 556 -20.30 3.44 13.78
C PHE A 556 -21.67 3.76 14.38
N LYS A 557 -21.76 3.90 15.71
CA LYS A 557 -23.01 4.26 16.40
C LYS A 557 -23.53 5.64 16.00
N THR A 558 -22.67 6.64 15.80
CA THR A 558 -23.10 7.96 15.29
C THR A 558 -23.59 7.90 13.84
N ILE A 559 -22.95 7.07 13.00
CA ILE A 559 -23.39 6.84 11.62
C ILE A 559 -24.75 6.12 11.59
N GLU A 560 -24.99 5.14 12.47
CA GLU A 560 -26.29 4.50 12.61
C GLU A 560 -27.37 5.50 13.03
N ALA A 561 -27.08 6.33 14.04
CA ALA A 561 -27.97 7.40 14.51
C ALA A 561 -28.35 8.34 13.37
N ARG A 562 -27.35 8.84 12.63
CA ARG A 562 -27.57 9.70 11.48
C ARG A 562 -28.43 9.05 10.41
N ARG A 563 -28.14 7.80 10.02
CA ARG A 563 -28.92 7.07 9.00
C ARG A 563 -30.38 6.88 9.43
N TRP A 564 -30.60 6.65 10.72
CA TRP A 564 -31.95 6.60 11.26
C TRP A 564 -32.65 7.96 11.17
N ALA A 565 -31.94 9.05 11.50
CA ALA A 565 -32.45 10.42 11.34
C ALA A 565 -32.89 10.70 9.90
N THR A 566 -32.05 10.34 8.91
CA THR A 566 -32.38 10.47 7.47
C THR A 566 -33.67 9.72 7.11
N LYS A 567 -33.84 8.48 7.58
CA LYS A 567 -35.02 7.66 7.28
C LYS A 567 -36.31 8.16 7.92
N ASN A 568 -36.21 8.83 9.06
CA ASN A 568 -37.37 9.30 9.84
C ASN A 568 -37.61 10.80 9.69
N ASN A 569 -36.99 11.43 8.68
CA ASN A 569 -37.10 12.86 8.39
C ASN A 569 -36.80 13.75 9.61
N ARG A 570 -35.72 13.42 10.33
CA ARG A 570 -35.20 14.18 11.47
C ARG A 570 -33.83 14.77 11.12
N TYR A 571 -33.56 15.96 11.62
CA TYR A 571 -32.25 16.60 11.46
C TYR A 571 -31.15 15.91 12.26
N LEU A 572 -31.48 15.45 13.47
CA LEU A 572 -30.54 14.86 14.43
C LEU A 572 -31.15 13.63 15.12
N CYS A 573 -30.32 12.64 15.41
CA CYS A 573 -30.66 11.50 16.27
C CYS A 573 -29.51 11.18 17.23
N ASP A 574 -29.86 10.85 18.47
CA ASP A 574 -28.92 10.33 19.45
C ASP A 574 -28.77 8.82 19.30
N ALA A 575 -27.53 8.32 19.27
CA ALA A 575 -27.24 6.90 19.23
C ALA A 575 -27.83 6.13 20.42
N ARG A 576 -28.03 6.76 21.57
CA ARG A 576 -28.72 6.15 22.72
C ARG A 576 -30.17 5.82 22.43
N ASP A 577 -30.87 6.69 21.71
CA ASP A 577 -32.26 6.45 21.32
C ASP A 577 -32.35 5.18 20.46
N LEU A 578 -31.30 4.90 19.67
CA LEU A 578 -31.20 3.67 18.88
C LEU A 578 -30.87 2.43 19.70
N VAL A 579 -30.06 2.51 20.75
CA VAL A 579 -29.80 1.35 21.63
C VAL A 579 -31.12 0.87 22.26
N GLN A 580 -31.94 1.81 22.72
CA GLN A 580 -33.25 1.48 23.27
C GLN A 580 -34.19 0.90 22.21
N GLN A 581 -34.13 1.40 20.97
CA GLN A 581 -34.86 0.81 19.84
C GLN A 581 -34.31 -0.55 19.41
N GLU A 582 -33.00 -0.80 19.52
CA GLU A 582 -32.36 -2.06 19.14
C GLU A 582 -32.73 -3.17 20.13
N HIS A 583 -32.77 -2.85 21.43
CA HIS A 583 -33.35 -3.74 22.44
C HIS A 583 -34.82 -4.03 22.16
N LYS A 584 -35.64 -3.00 21.89
CA LYS A 584 -37.06 -3.18 21.51
C LYS A 584 -37.21 -4.00 20.22
N ARG A 585 -36.31 -3.82 19.25
CA ARG A 585 -36.31 -4.57 17.98
C ARG A 585 -35.94 -6.03 18.22
N LYS A 586 -34.93 -6.30 19.04
CA LYS A 586 -34.53 -7.66 19.41
C LYS A 586 -35.65 -8.38 20.16
N GLU A 587 -36.26 -7.71 21.14
CA GLU A 587 -37.44 -8.21 21.85
C GLU A 587 -38.61 -8.45 20.87
N SER A 588 -38.87 -7.52 19.95
CA SER A 588 -39.92 -7.67 18.93
C SER A 588 -39.67 -8.86 18.00
N LEU A 589 -38.42 -9.14 17.64
CA LEU A 589 -38.07 -10.31 16.83
C LEU A 589 -38.25 -11.62 17.60
N GLU A 590 -37.88 -11.65 18.87
CA GLU A 590 -38.11 -12.80 19.76
C GLU A 590 -39.62 -13.06 19.91
N ARG A 591 -40.41 -12.01 20.18
CA ARG A 591 -41.89 -12.06 20.26
C ARG A 591 -42.52 -12.53 18.95
N LEU A 592 -42.05 -12.04 17.81
CA LEU A 592 -42.52 -12.46 16.48
C LEU A 592 -42.18 -13.93 16.22
N SER A 593 -41.00 -14.39 16.64
CA SER A 593 -40.61 -15.81 16.53
C SER A 593 -41.55 -16.72 17.32
N VAL A 594 -41.84 -16.36 18.58
CA VAL A 594 -42.80 -17.08 19.43
C VAL A 594 -44.21 -17.08 18.81
N ALA A 595 -44.68 -15.92 18.33
CA ALA A 595 -45.98 -15.79 17.69
C ALA A 595 -46.08 -16.64 16.42
N ASN A 596 -45.05 -16.61 15.58
CA ASN A 596 -44.98 -17.42 14.37
C ASN A 596 -45.04 -18.91 14.69
N HIS A 597 -44.27 -19.36 15.69
CA HIS A 597 -44.32 -20.75 16.14
C HIS A 597 -45.74 -21.14 16.60
N ALA A 598 -46.37 -20.35 17.47
CA ALA A 598 -47.72 -20.65 17.96
C ALA A 598 -48.75 -20.69 16.82
N ILE A 599 -48.73 -19.75 15.88
CA ILE A 599 -49.67 -19.69 14.76
C ILE A 599 -49.46 -20.86 13.78
N ILE A 600 -48.20 -21.22 13.47
CA ILE A 600 -47.90 -22.36 12.59
C ILE A 600 -48.38 -23.67 13.20
N HIS A 601 -48.22 -23.85 14.52
CA HIS A 601 -48.58 -25.06 15.23
C HIS A 601 -50.05 -25.12 15.68
N GLN A 602 -50.90 -24.25 15.13
CA GLN A 602 -52.33 -24.19 15.44
C GLN A 602 -52.63 -23.95 16.93
N ASN A 603 -51.91 -23.04 17.58
CA ASN A 603 -52.09 -22.70 18.99
C ASN A 603 -52.87 -21.38 19.24
N VAL A 604 -53.72 -20.95 18.30
CA VAL A 604 -54.66 -19.83 18.49
C VAL A 604 -55.93 -20.32 19.16
N VAL A 605 -56.18 -19.82 20.37
CA VAL A 605 -57.33 -20.23 21.21
C VAL A 605 -58.27 -19.04 21.49
N PRO A 606 -59.59 -19.24 21.42
CA PRO A 606 -60.55 -18.18 21.66
C PRO A 606 -60.88 -18.07 23.15
N TYR A 607 -60.80 -16.85 23.68
CA TYR A 607 -61.32 -16.49 24.99
C TYR A 607 -62.60 -15.69 24.80
N GLY A 608 -63.58 -15.86 25.69
CA GLY A 608 -64.86 -15.18 25.67
C GLY A 608 -64.93 -14.17 26.80
N GLN A 609 -65.21 -12.91 26.47
CA GLN A 609 -65.56 -11.91 27.47
C GLN A 609 -67.07 -11.65 27.46
N PRO A 610 -67.78 -11.81 28.60
CA PRO A 610 -69.21 -11.62 28.64
C PRO A 610 -69.61 -10.15 28.49
N ILE A 611 -70.63 -9.91 27.66
CA ILE A 611 -71.33 -8.64 27.49
C ILE A 611 -72.70 -8.78 28.17
N TYR A 612 -72.99 -7.87 29.08
CA TYR A 612 -74.18 -7.92 29.92
C TYR A 612 -75.23 -6.90 29.50
N ASP A 613 -76.50 -7.26 29.62
CA ASP A 613 -77.61 -6.30 29.54
C ASP A 613 -77.53 -5.29 30.69
N ALA A 614 -77.59 -4.00 30.37
CA ALA A 614 -77.37 -2.94 31.34
C ALA A 614 -78.43 -2.92 32.47
N LYS A 615 -79.66 -3.37 32.18
CA LYS A 615 -80.79 -3.34 33.13
C LYS A 615 -80.92 -4.64 33.90
N THR A 616 -80.91 -5.77 33.21
CA THR A 616 -81.20 -7.09 33.79
C THR A 616 -79.95 -7.75 34.38
N ARG A 617 -78.76 -7.37 33.90
CA ARG A 617 -77.47 -8.01 34.24
C ARG A 617 -77.35 -9.45 33.77
N ASP A 618 -78.17 -9.86 32.82
CA ASP A 618 -78.03 -11.15 32.15
C ASP A 618 -76.97 -11.07 31.04
N ILE A 619 -76.28 -12.18 30.78
CA ILE A 619 -75.30 -12.27 29.69
C ILE A 619 -76.05 -12.32 28.37
N VAL A 620 -75.70 -11.41 27.46
CA VAL A 620 -76.33 -11.27 26.14
C VAL A 620 -75.46 -11.92 25.06
N SER A 621 -74.16 -11.70 25.12
CA SER A 621 -73.19 -12.23 24.16
C SER A 621 -71.80 -12.37 24.78
N TYR A 622 -70.89 -13.04 24.08
CA TYR A 622 -69.47 -13.12 24.40
C TYR A 622 -68.64 -12.54 23.26
N GLU A 623 -67.73 -11.63 23.58
CA GLU A 623 -66.70 -11.20 22.64
C GLU A 623 -65.58 -12.23 22.56
N CYS A 624 -65.31 -12.72 21.34
CA CYS A 624 -64.24 -13.67 21.08
C CYS A 624 -62.90 -12.94 20.93
N LEU A 625 -62.09 -13.05 21.97
CA LEU A 625 -60.77 -12.47 22.08
C LEU A 625 -59.70 -13.54 21.85
N ALA A 626 -58.84 -13.34 20.86
CA ALA A 626 -57.78 -14.28 20.58
C ALA A 626 -56.74 -14.36 21.71
N ARG A 627 -56.17 -15.53 21.93
CA ARG A 627 -54.93 -15.75 22.70
C ARG A 627 -54.04 -16.72 21.94
N LEU A 628 -52.72 -16.60 22.11
CA LEU A 628 -51.76 -17.61 21.66
C LEU A 628 -51.30 -18.45 22.83
N THR A 629 -51.18 -19.76 22.64
CA THR A 629 -50.56 -20.65 23.63
C THR A 629 -49.15 -21.05 23.19
N HIS A 630 -48.19 -20.93 24.09
CA HIS A 630 -46.81 -21.34 23.86
C HIS A 630 -46.26 -22.05 25.10
N GLY A 631 -46.20 -23.39 25.05
CA GLY A 631 -45.99 -24.19 26.27
C GLY A 631 -47.16 -24.01 27.24
N ASP A 632 -46.85 -23.67 28.49
CA ASP A 632 -47.85 -23.40 29.54
C ASP A 632 -48.29 -21.91 29.59
N GLU A 633 -47.71 -21.05 28.74
CA GLU A 633 -47.99 -19.61 28.74
C GLU A 633 -49.11 -19.23 27.76
N VAL A 634 -49.99 -18.32 28.21
CA VAL A 634 -51.06 -17.71 27.41
C VAL A 634 -50.70 -16.26 27.09
N LEU A 635 -50.52 -15.95 25.81
CA LEU A 635 -50.07 -14.65 25.33
C LEU A 635 -51.27 -13.82 24.82
N PRO A 636 -51.48 -12.59 25.33
CA PRO A 636 -52.56 -11.71 24.90
C PRO A 636 -52.27 -11.05 23.54
N PRO A 637 -53.30 -10.56 22.80
CA PRO A 637 -53.13 -9.89 21.51
C PRO A 637 -52.13 -8.74 21.53
N GLY A 638 -52.10 -7.91 22.57
CA GLY A 638 -51.12 -6.83 22.69
C GLY A 638 -49.65 -7.29 22.66
N TYR A 639 -49.38 -8.57 22.94
CA TYR A 639 -48.05 -9.14 22.86
C TYR A 639 -47.60 -9.42 21.41
N PHE A 640 -48.51 -9.79 20.50
CA PHE A 640 -48.13 -10.28 19.17
C PHE A 640 -48.82 -9.57 18.01
N LEU A 641 -50.03 -9.05 18.20
CA LEU A 641 -50.86 -8.49 17.12
C LEU A 641 -50.14 -7.34 16.37
N PRO A 642 -49.50 -6.35 17.05
CA PRO A 642 -48.76 -5.29 16.37
C PRO A 642 -47.56 -5.78 15.53
N LEU A 643 -47.05 -6.98 15.83
CA LEU A 643 -45.88 -7.56 15.15
C LEU A 643 -46.28 -8.37 13.91
N VAL A 644 -47.49 -8.92 13.89
CA VAL A 644 -47.97 -9.77 12.79
C VAL A 644 -48.88 -9.03 11.82
N GLN A 645 -49.52 -7.94 12.25
CA GLN A 645 -50.40 -7.11 11.42
C GLN A 645 -49.68 -6.62 10.15
N GLY A 646 -50.36 -6.65 9.00
CA GLY A 646 -49.77 -6.33 7.70
C GLY A 646 -48.89 -7.43 7.10
N THR A 647 -48.76 -8.59 7.77
CA THR A 647 -48.03 -9.76 7.25
C THR A 647 -48.99 -10.89 6.89
N ARG A 648 -48.51 -11.87 6.09
CA ARG A 648 -49.26 -13.12 5.82
C ARG A 648 -49.50 -13.97 7.07
N LEU A 649 -48.74 -13.74 8.14
CA LEU A 649 -48.91 -14.45 9.41
C LEU A 649 -50.21 -14.02 10.10
N TYR A 650 -50.61 -12.76 9.95
CA TYR A 650 -51.90 -12.26 10.42
C TYR A 650 -53.07 -12.99 9.76
N THR A 651 -53.06 -13.14 8.43
CA THR A 651 -54.11 -13.86 7.70
C THR A 651 -54.28 -15.30 8.22
N LYS A 652 -53.18 -16.02 8.46
CA LYS A 652 -53.22 -17.37 9.05
C LYS A 652 -53.79 -17.37 10.47
N PHE A 653 -53.34 -16.42 11.29
CA PHE A 653 -53.83 -16.24 12.65
C PHE A 653 -55.34 -15.98 12.67
N SER A 654 -55.82 -15.08 11.81
CA SER A 654 -57.22 -14.70 11.70
C SER A 654 -58.09 -15.87 11.25
N GLN A 655 -57.69 -16.58 10.19
CA GLN A 655 -58.36 -17.80 9.74
C GLN A 655 -58.46 -18.86 10.83
N GLN A 656 -57.39 -19.03 11.62
CA GLN A 656 -57.41 -19.94 12.75
C GLN A 656 -58.34 -19.45 13.86
N MET A 657 -58.30 -18.16 14.21
CA MET A 657 -59.19 -17.58 15.22
C MET A 657 -60.66 -17.75 14.84
N ILE A 658 -61.02 -17.53 13.57
CA ILE A 658 -62.35 -17.82 13.02
C ILE A 658 -62.69 -19.30 13.25
N ALA A 659 -61.87 -20.23 12.74
CA ALA A 659 -62.15 -21.65 12.84
C ALA A 659 -62.29 -22.13 14.31
N SER A 660 -61.38 -21.72 15.19
CA SER A 660 -61.42 -22.07 16.62
C SER A 660 -62.64 -21.48 17.32
N SER A 661 -63.03 -20.24 16.98
CA SER A 661 -64.21 -19.61 17.58
C SER A 661 -65.50 -20.33 17.15
N PHE A 662 -65.68 -20.62 15.87
CA PHE A 662 -66.85 -21.38 15.41
C PHE A 662 -66.88 -22.81 15.96
N ALA A 663 -65.72 -23.44 16.17
CA ALA A 663 -65.64 -24.72 16.87
C ALA A 663 -66.16 -24.61 18.31
N ALA A 664 -65.72 -23.60 19.07
CA ALA A 664 -66.20 -23.34 20.44
C ALA A 664 -67.69 -22.95 20.50
N MET A 665 -68.21 -22.29 19.46
CA MET A 665 -69.64 -21.94 19.36
C MET A 665 -70.52 -23.16 19.08
N SER A 666 -69.99 -24.21 18.45
CA SER A 666 -70.77 -25.36 17.99
C SER A 666 -71.48 -26.12 19.12
N SER A 667 -70.91 -26.10 20.33
CA SER A 667 -71.43 -26.74 21.54
C SER A 667 -72.33 -25.81 22.39
N ARG A 668 -72.55 -24.55 21.95
CA ARG A 668 -73.16 -23.50 22.77
C ARG A 668 -74.39 -22.88 22.10
N HIS A 669 -75.24 -22.23 22.90
CA HIS A 669 -76.42 -21.50 22.40
C HIS A 669 -76.31 -19.98 22.54
N ASP A 670 -75.18 -19.49 23.10
CA ASP A 670 -74.94 -18.07 23.32
C ASP A 670 -74.72 -17.30 22.01
N HIS A 671 -74.79 -15.98 22.11
CA HIS A 671 -74.37 -15.09 21.02
C HIS A 671 -72.88 -14.79 21.18
N PHE A 672 -72.19 -14.61 20.05
CA PHE A 672 -70.77 -14.36 20.02
C PHE A 672 -70.45 -13.26 19.04
N THR A 673 -69.45 -12.47 19.35
CA THR A 673 -68.94 -11.43 18.46
C THR A 673 -67.49 -11.72 18.09
N LEU A 674 -67.12 -11.45 16.85
CA LEU A 674 -65.81 -11.73 16.28
C LEU A 674 -65.23 -10.44 15.68
N ASN A 675 -64.01 -10.13 16.06
CA ASN A 675 -63.25 -9.02 15.49
C ASN A 675 -62.84 -9.34 14.05
N LEU A 676 -63.14 -8.43 13.13
CA LEU A 676 -62.73 -8.51 11.73
C LEU A 676 -61.96 -7.24 11.37
N SER A 677 -60.67 -7.40 11.05
CA SER A 677 -59.82 -6.26 10.70
C SER A 677 -59.98 -5.84 9.24
N PRO A 678 -59.51 -4.64 8.87
CA PRO A 678 -59.42 -4.23 7.47
C PRO A 678 -58.63 -5.23 6.60
N GLN A 679 -57.60 -5.88 7.15
CA GLN A 679 -56.81 -6.87 6.39
C GLN A 679 -57.63 -8.13 6.07
N ASP A 680 -58.55 -8.54 6.95
CA ASP A 680 -59.43 -9.69 6.71
C ASP A 680 -60.49 -9.38 5.66
N ILE A 681 -61.01 -8.15 5.65
CA ILE A 681 -61.99 -7.65 4.68
C ILE A 681 -61.41 -7.64 3.26
N LEU A 682 -60.10 -7.44 3.13
CA LEU A 682 -59.39 -7.45 1.84
C LEU A 682 -58.94 -8.85 1.39
N ASP A 683 -59.05 -9.88 2.23
CA ASP A 683 -58.60 -11.24 1.89
C ASP A 683 -59.79 -12.17 1.59
N ASP A 684 -60.03 -12.40 0.30
CA ASP A 684 -61.14 -13.24 -0.20
C ASP A 684 -61.17 -14.66 0.43
N ASN A 685 -60.01 -15.24 0.76
CA ASN A 685 -59.94 -16.56 1.36
C ASN A 685 -60.46 -16.56 2.81
N THR A 686 -60.12 -15.53 3.58
CA THR A 686 -60.59 -15.35 4.96
C THR A 686 -62.10 -15.07 4.97
N LEU A 687 -62.59 -14.24 4.05
CA LEU A 687 -64.02 -14.00 3.87
C LEU A 687 -64.77 -15.28 3.49
N ALA A 688 -64.25 -16.07 2.54
CA ALA A 688 -64.85 -17.34 2.13
C ALA A 688 -64.90 -18.36 3.28
N LEU A 689 -63.84 -18.43 4.09
CA LEU A 689 -63.81 -19.28 5.28
C LEU A 689 -64.87 -18.86 6.30
N LEU A 690 -64.97 -17.56 6.58
CA LEU A 690 -65.97 -16.99 7.49
C LEU A 690 -67.39 -17.29 7.00
N GLU A 691 -67.67 -17.05 5.72
CA GLU A 691 -68.95 -17.38 5.08
C GLU A 691 -69.29 -18.86 5.19
N GLN A 692 -68.33 -19.75 4.91
CA GLN A 692 -68.53 -21.19 5.04
C GLN A 692 -68.97 -21.59 6.45
N HIS A 693 -68.32 -21.03 7.48
CA HIS A 693 -68.68 -21.30 8.87
C HIS A 693 -70.06 -20.73 9.25
N ILE A 694 -70.38 -19.52 8.78
CA ILE A 694 -71.68 -18.87 9.04
C ILE A 694 -72.83 -19.65 8.40
N ILE A 695 -72.69 -20.06 7.13
CA ILE A 695 -73.73 -20.83 6.42
C ILE A 695 -73.96 -22.19 7.09
N ALA A 696 -72.93 -22.78 7.70
CA ALA A 696 -73.05 -24.04 8.43
C ALA A 696 -73.80 -23.90 9.77
N LEU A 697 -73.97 -22.68 10.30
CA LEU A 697 -74.71 -22.46 11.55
C LEU A 697 -76.22 -22.54 11.34
N LYS A 698 -76.91 -23.17 12.29
CA LYS A 698 -78.39 -23.19 12.32
C LYS A 698 -79.02 -21.81 12.55
N GLN A 699 -78.30 -20.92 13.23
CA GLN A 699 -78.77 -19.58 13.60
C GLN A 699 -77.63 -18.57 13.39
N PRO A 700 -77.41 -18.07 12.18
CA PRO A 700 -76.37 -17.06 11.90
C PRO A 700 -76.50 -15.78 12.73
N SER A 701 -77.72 -15.42 13.16
CA SER A 701 -78.02 -14.24 13.98
C SER A 701 -77.41 -14.24 15.39
N ARG A 702 -76.81 -15.37 15.80
CA ARG A 702 -76.00 -15.44 17.01
C ARG A 702 -74.59 -14.89 16.84
N VAL A 703 -74.15 -14.64 15.61
CA VAL A 703 -72.82 -14.12 15.30
C VAL A 703 -72.93 -12.61 15.06
N GLY A 704 -72.06 -11.86 15.70
CA GLY A 704 -71.77 -10.46 15.37
C GLY A 704 -70.36 -10.33 14.81
N ILE A 705 -70.18 -9.43 13.85
CA ILE A 705 -68.85 -9.04 13.34
C ILE A 705 -68.56 -7.63 13.85
N GLU A 706 -67.44 -7.49 14.55
CA GLU A 706 -66.93 -6.23 15.09
C GLU A 706 -65.91 -5.63 14.13
N ILE A 707 -66.10 -4.36 13.82
CA ILE A 707 -65.27 -3.58 12.89
C ILE A 707 -64.88 -2.29 13.58
N VAL A 708 -63.57 -2.03 13.65
CA VAL A 708 -63.00 -0.88 14.36
C VAL A 708 -63.16 0.41 13.54
N GLU A 709 -63.44 1.51 14.23
CA GLU A 709 -63.37 2.88 13.70
C GLU A 709 -61.89 3.25 13.34
N SER A 710 -61.47 3.15 12.07
CA SER A 710 -60.04 3.36 11.69
C SER A 710 -59.81 4.15 10.40
N GLU A 711 -58.81 5.07 10.42
CA GLU A 711 -58.29 5.79 9.24
C GLU A 711 -57.64 4.89 8.17
N GLN A 712 -57.36 3.62 8.48
CA GLN A 712 -56.61 2.71 7.59
C GLN A 712 -57.46 2.10 6.46
N ILE A 713 -58.73 2.47 6.35
CA ILE A 713 -59.64 1.90 5.35
C ILE A 713 -59.49 2.71 4.06
N SER A 714 -58.61 2.25 3.17
CA SER A 714 -58.40 2.88 1.86
C SER A 714 -59.59 2.75 0.90
N ASP A 715 -60.48 1.77 1.14
CA ASP A 715 -61.69 1.55 0.35
C ASP A 715 -62.90 1.22 1.26
N PHE A 716 -63.56 2.26 1.76
CA PHE A 716 -64.73 2.12 2.62
C PHE A 716 -65.92 1.47 1.90
N SER A 717 -65.98 1.56 0.57
CA SER A 717 -67.07 0.99 -0.23
C SER A 717 -67.05 -0.54 -0.20
N GLN A 718 -65.85 -1.14 -0.28
CA GLN A 718 -65.68 -2.58 -0.15
C GLN A 718 -66.11 -3.09 1.23
N MET A 719 -65.81 -2.34 2.30
CA MET A 719 -66.24 -2.71 3.64
C MET A 719 -67.77 -2.70 3.77
N ILE A 720 -68.44 -1.69 3.22
CA ILE A 720 -69.91 -1.65 3.19
C ILE A 720 -70.47 -2.88 2.46
N ASP A 721 -69.89 -3.26 1.33
CA ASP A 721 -70.32 -4.43 0.56
C ASP A 721 -70.16 -5.75 1.33
N VAL A 722 -69.03 -5.92 2.02
CA VAL A 722 -68.76 -7.09 2.88
C VAL A 722 -69.73 -7.14 4.06
N CYS A 723 -69.97 -6.02 4.75
CA CYS A 723 -70.97 -5.92 5.82
C CYS A 723 -72.37 -6.27 5.32
N ASN A 724 -72.76 -5.73 4.16
CA ASN A 724 -74.05 -6.02 3.54
C ASN A 724 -74.20 -7.49 3.16
N HIS A 725 -73.11 -8.13 2.70
CA HIS A 725 -73.08 -9.56 2.40
C HIS A 725 -73.35 -10.42 3.64
N PHE A 726 -72.59 -10.21 4.72
CA PHE A 726 -72.79 -10.98 5.96
C PHE A 726 -74.10 -10.67 6.66
N ARG A 727 -74.61 -9.44 6.56
CA ARG A 727 -75.95 -9.08 7.04
C ARG A 727 -77.04 -9.88 6.33
N LYS A 728 -76.93 -10.09 5.01
CA LYS A 728 -77.87 -10.94 4.25
C LYS A 728 -77.84 -12.41 4.70
N LEU A 729 -76.70 -12.88 5.21
CA LEU A 729 -76.57 -14.21 5.83
C LEU A 729 -77.13 -14.26 7.26
N GLY A 730 -77.54 -13.12 7.82
CA GLY A 730 -78.18 -13.00 9.13
C GLY A 730 -77.24 -12.61 10.26
N VAL A 731 -75.98 -12.26 9.98
CA VAL A 731 -74.99 -11.80 10.97
C VAL A 731 -75.25 -10.34 11.36
N LYS A 732 -75.00 -10.00 12.62
CA LYS A 732 -75.08 -8.62 13.12
C LYS A 732 -73.79 -7.84 12.85
N ILE A 733 -73.91 -6.58 12.47
CA ILE A 733 -72.76 -5.70 12.25
C ILE A 733 -72.58 -4.80 13.47
N ILE A 734 -71.36 -4.77 13.99
CA ILE A 734 -71.01 -4.06 15.22
C ILE A 734 -69.86 -3.12 14.90
N VAL A 735 -70.01 -1.85 15.25
CA VAL A 735 -68.92 -0.86 15.18
C VAL A 735 -68.23 -0.79 16.52
N ASP A 736 -66.92 -0.98 16.52
CA ASP A 736 -66.07 -1.02 17.71
C ASP A 736 -65.20 0.24 17.85
N ASP A 737 -64.75 0.52 19.09
CA ASP A 737 -63.98 1.71 19.47
C ASP A 737 -64.59 3.06 19.06
N PHE A 738 -65.93 3.18 19.10
CA PHE A 738 -66.62 4.39 18.64
C PHE A 738 -66.30 5.61 19.53
N GLY A 739 -65.86 6.69 18.89
CA GLY A 739 -65.54 7.96 19.52
C GLY A 739 -64.10 8.09 20.02
N SER A 740 -63.21 7.18 19.60
CA SER A 740 -61.76 7.27 19.75
C SER A 740 -61.13 8.39 18.88
N GLY A 741 -61.86 8.92 17.89
CA GLY A 741 -61.59 10.21 17.24
C GLY A 741 -61.21 10.17 15.76
N TYR A 742 -61.58 9.12 15.02
CA TYR A 742 -60.92 8.81 13.73
C TYR A 742 -61.85 8.66 12.51
N SER A 743 -63.18 8.53 12.64
CA SER A 743 -64.08 8.34 11.47
C SER A 743 -65.02 9.50 11.17
N ASN A 744 -65.39 9.60 9.89
CA ASN A 744 -66.46 10.46 9.42
C ASN A 744 -67.82 9.88 9.85
N LEU A 745 -68.68 10.65 10.51
CA LEU A 745 -70.01 10.18 10.94
C LEU A 745 -70.84 9.64 9.78
N ASP A 746 -70.67 10.20 8.57
CA ASP A 746 -71.37 9.76 7.36
C ASP A 746 -71.05 8.30 6.98
N GLU A 747 -69.83 7.84 7.26
CA GLU A 747 -69.35 6.50 6.96
C GLU A 747 -69.99 5.46 7.89
N ILE A 748 -70.06 5.77 9.18
CA ILE A 748 -70.70 4.90 10.19
C ILE A 748 -72.20 4.78 9.92
N VAL A 749 -72.86 5.86 9.50
CA VAL A 749 -74.28 5.81 9.10
C VAL A 749 -74.50 4.87 7.91
N GLN A 750 -73.60 4.90 6.91
CA GLN A 750 -73.70 4.02 5.74
C GLN A 750 -73.50 2.55 6.07
N LEU A 751 -72.72 2.23 7.12
CA LEU A 751 -72.57 0.86 7.59
C LEU A 751 -73.85 0.28 8.17
N GLN A 752 -74.79 1.10 8.64
CA GLN A 752 -76.02 0.67 9.32
C GLN A 752 -75.74 -0.37 10.43
N PRO A 753 -74.98 0.00 11.48
CA PRO A 753 -74.63 -0.93 12.54
C PRO A 753 -75.83 -1.34 13.39
N ASP A 754 -75.90 -2.61 13.78
CA ASP A 754 -76.87 -3.10 14.76
C ASP A 754 -76.49 -2.68 16.18
N ILE A 755 -75.17 -2.62 16.45
CA ILE A 755 -74.59 -2.30 17.74
C ILE A 755 -73.39 -1.37 17.56
N ILE A 756 -73.23 -0.40 18.46
CA ILE A 756 -72.07 0.49 18.54
C ILE A 756 -71.45 0.32 19.93
N LYS A 757 -70.18 -0.08 19.98
CA LYS A 757 -69.38 -0.18 21.21
C LYS A 757 -68.65 1.15 21.43
N LEU A 758 -68.90 1.76 22.58
CA LEU A 758 -68.29 3.04 22.98
C LEU A 758 -66.92 2.79 23.58
N ASP A 759 -65.91 3.41 23.00
CA ASP A 759 -64.52 3.23 23.39
C ASP A 759 -64.29 3.48 24.90
N GLY A 760 -63.43 2.65 25.49
CA GLY A 760 -63.12 2.70 26.90
C GLY A 760 -62.59 4.06 27.38
N SER A 761 -61.93 4.86 26.52
CA SER A 761 -61.46 6.20 26.89
C SER A 761 -62.59 7.16 27.20
N LEU A 762 -63.78 6.97 26.60
CA LEU A 762 -64.99 7.75 26.85
C LEU A 762 -65.73 7.30 28.11
N ILE A 763 -65.56 6.05 28.54
CA ILE A 763 -66.25 5.46 29.69
C ILE A 763 -65.41 5.54 30.97
N ARG A 764 -64.09 5.42 30.88
CA ARG A 764 -63.20 5.18 32.03
C ARG A 764 -63.29 6.22 33.15
N GLN A 765 -63.55 7.49 32.87
CA GLN A 765 -63.56 8.55 33.90
C GLN A 765 -64.94 9.18 34.10
N ILE A 766 -66.03 8.57 33.63
CA ILE A 766 -67.37 9.18 33.73
C ILE A 766 -67.85 9.39 35.17
N ASP A 767 -67.32 8.65 36.14
CA ASP A 767 -67.60 8.81 37.57
C ASP A 767 -66.97 10.08 38.16
N HIS A 768 -65.79 10.47 37.68
CA HIS A 768 -65.04 11.62 38.18
C HIS A 768 -65.11 12.88 37.31
N ASP A 769 -65.12 12.73 35.98
CA ASP A 769 -65.17 13.83 35.02
C ASP A 769 -66.60 14.08 34.51
N LYS A 770 -67.20 15.16 35.00
CA LYS A 770 -68.54 15.60 34.59
C LYS A 770 -68.62 16.04 33.13
N LYS A 771 -67.53 16.56 32.55
CA LYS A 771 -67.48 16.98 31.14
C LYS A 771 -67.48 15.74 30.26
N GLN A 772 -66.61 14.77 30.55
CA GLN A 772 -66.59 13.49 29.85
C GLN A 772 -67.95 12.78 29.92
N ARG A 773 -68.54 12.68 31.12
CA ARG A 773 -69.90 12.11 31.29
C ARG A 773 -70.94 12.77 30.39
N LYS A 774 -70.92 14.11 30.27
CA LYS A 774 -71.85 14.83 29.38
C LYS A 774 -71.62 14.52 27.90
N ILE A 775 -70.35 14.46 27.48
CA ILE A 775 -69.98 14.13 26.10
C ILE A 775 -70.47 12.71 25.77
N THR A 776 -70.12 11.73 26.60
CA THR A 776 -70.55 10.33 26.45
C THR A 776 -72.08 10.22 26.40
N SER A 777 -72.80 10.95 27.26
CA SER A 777 -74.28 10.98 27.22
C SER A 777 -74.86 11.54 25.91
N GLN A 778 -74.22 12.53 25.27
CA GLN A 778 -74.65 13.01 23.96
C GLN A 778 -74.35 11.99 22.86
N LEU A 779 -73.20 11.30 22.93
CA LEU A 779 -72.85 10.24 21.97
C LEU A 779 -73.82 9.06 22.05
N ILE A 780 -74.23 8.66 23.26
CA ILE A 780 -75.27 7.61 23.45
C ILE A 780 -76.57 8.03 22.75
N ARG A 781 -76.99 9.29 22.90
CA ARG A 781 -78.18 9.82 22.21
C ARG A 781 -78.03 9.82 20.70
N LEU A 782 -76.84 10.11 20.19
CA LEU A 782 -76.55 10.04 18.76
C LEU A 782 -76.66 8.60 18.23
N CYS A 783 -76.12 7.62 18.96
CA CYS A 783 -76.25 6.21 18.59
C CYS A 783 -77.72 5.76 18.55
N GLN A 784 -78.55 6.25 19.47
CA GLN A 784 -80.00 6.00 19.46
C GLN A 784 -80.69 6.61 18.23
N VAL A 785 -80.20 7.74 17.71
CA VAL A 785 -80.69 8.32 16.44
C VAL A 785 -80.34 7.44 15.24
N PHE A 786 -79.23 6.72 15.29
CA PHE A 786 -78.85 5.72 14.28
C PHE A 786 -79.62 4.40 14.42
N GLU A 787 -80.56 4.30 15.37
CA GLU A 787 -81.31 3.09 15.70
C GLU A 787 -80.41 1.89 16.10
N ALA A 788 -79.16 2.16 16.47
CA ALA A 788 -78.19 1.16 16.91
C ALA A 788 -78.19 1.02 18.44
N LYS A 789 -78.02 -0.21 18.93
CA LYS A 789 -77.84 -0.46 20.36
C LYS A 789 -76.43 -0.06 20.81
N THR A 790 -76.26 0.27 22.07
CA THR A 790 -74.97 0.76 22.60
C THR A 790 -74.36 -0.20 23.61
N VAL A 791 -73.05 -0.44 23.50
CA VAL A 791 -72.25 -1.12 24.52
C VAL A 791 -71.31 -0.10 25.15
N ALA A 792 -71.26 0.01 26.48
CA ALA A 792 -70.19 0.74 27.16
C ALA A 792 -69.08 -0.22 27.56
N GLU A 793 -67.88 0.03 27.05
CA GLU A 793 -66.70 -0.76 27.36
C GLU A 793 -65.94 -0.26 28.59
N PHE A 794 -64.99 -1.06 29.05
CA PHE A 794 -64.07 -0.72 30.14
C PHE A 794 -64.77 -0.40 31.48
N ILE A 795 -65.88 -1.09 31.76
CA ILE A 795 -66.56 -1.07 33.07
C ILE A 795 -65.66 -1.72 34.11
N HIS A 796 -64.91 -0.91 34.85
CA HIS A 796 -63.86 -1.36 35.77
C HIS A 796 -64.26 -1.22 37.25
N ASN A 797 -65.37 -0.54 37.56
CA ASN A 797 -65.89 -0.41 38.91
C ASN A 797 -67.42 -0.27 38.93
N GLN A 798 -68.02 -0.39 40.13
CA GLN A 798 -69.46 -0.30 40.32
C GLN A 798 -70.04 1.07 39.95
N ALA A 799 -69.39 2.17 40.31
CA ALA A 799 -69.89 3.52 40.06
C ALA A 799 -69.99 3.82 38.54
N VAL A 800 -68.97 3.45 37.77
CA VAL A 800 -68.96 3.57 36.30
C VAL A 800 -70.08 2.72 35.69
N CYS A 801 -70.29 1.51 36.22
CA CYS A 801 -71.35 0.61 35.79
C CYS A 801 -72.75 1.23 35.97
N GLU A 802 -73.02 1.79 37.14
CA GLU A 802 -74.29 2.46 37.46
C GLU A 802 -74.50 3.70 36.59
N ILE A 803 -73.50 4.57 36.48
CA ILE A 803 -73.58 5.80 35.68
C ILE A 803 -73.80 5.48 34.19
N ALA A 804 -73.10 4.49 33.64
CA ALA A 804 -73.31 4.05 32.27
C ALA A 804 -74.76 3.59 32.04
N THR A 805 -75.30 2.81 32.99
CA THR A 805 -76.70 2.34 32.96
C THR A 805 -77.68 3.51 33.01
N GLU A 806 -77.46 4.50 33.88
CA GLU A 806 -78.29 5.71 34.01
C GLU A 806 -78.27 6.59 32.75
N MET A 807 -77.13 6.63 32.05
CA MET A 807 -77.01 7.36 30.77
C MET A 807 -77.81 6.69 29.64
N GLY A 808 -78.31 5.47 29.84
CA GLY A 808 -79.19 4.78 28.92
C GLY A 808 -78.48 3.89 27.90
N VAL A 809 -77.30 3.37 28.23
CA VAL A 809 -76.64 2.34 27.40
C VAL A 809 -77.41 1.02 27.48
N ASP A 810 -77.37 0.23 26.40
CA ASP A 810 -78.10 -1.04 26.33
C ASP A 810 -77.30 -2.19 26.95
N TYR A 811 -75.99 -2.19 26.74
CA TYR A 811 -75.08 -3.26 27.12
C TYR A 811 -73.82 -2.74 27.80
N LEU A 812 -73.18 -3.60 28.59
CA LEU A 812 -72.02 -3.27 29.40
C LEU A 812 -70.96 -4.36 29.33
N GLN A 813 -69.69 -3.96 29.21
CA GLN A 813 -68.55 -4.86 29.14
C GLN A 813 -67.37 -4.31 29.93
N GLY A 814 -66.72 -5.17 30.73
CA GLY A 814 -65.52 -4.78 31.47
C GLY A 814 -65.18 -5.72 32.62
N PHE A 815 -63.99 -5.54 33.20
CA PHE A 815 -63.43 -6.48 34.19
C PHE A 815 -64.23 -6.53 35.50
N TYR A 816 -64.96 -5.46 35.85
CA TYR A 816 -65.87 -5.49 36.99
C TYR A 816 -67.00 -6.51 36.82
N LEU A 817 -67.42 -6.76 35.57
CA LEU A 817 -68.53 -7.66 35.24
C LEU A 817 -68.05 -9.06 34.86
N GLY A 818 -66.91 -9.15 34.17
CA GLY A 818 -66.32 -10.41 33.79
C GLY A 818 -65.03 -10.23 32.99
N GLU A 819 -63.98 -10.91 33.44
CA GLU A 819 -62.74 -11.01 32.69
C GLU A 819 -62.85 -12.05 31.56
N PRO A 820 -62.06 -11.90 30.47
CA PRO A 820 -61.99 -12.91 29.42
C PRO A 820 -61.55 -14.28 29.96
N LYS A 821 -62.28 -15.34 29.61
CA LYS A 821 -61.97 -16.72 30.00
C LYS A 821 -61.91 -17.64 28.78
N PRO A 822 -61.19 -18.78 28.82
CA PRO A 822 -61.21 -19.76 27.73
C PRO A 822 -62.65 -20.16 27.35
N LEU A 823 -62.94 -20.22 26.05
CA LEU A 823 -64.16 -20.83 25.53
C LEU A 823 -63.89 -22.32 25.30
N ASP A 824 -64.02 -23.12 26.36
CA ASP A 824 -63.90 -24.59 26.31
C ASP A 824 -65.14 -25.27 25.68
#